data_AF-A0A3M6VGW1-F1
#
_entry.id   AF-A0A3M6VGW1-F1
#
_cell.length_a   1.000
_cell.length_b   1.000
_cell.length_c   1.000
_cell.angle_alpha   90.00
_cell.angle_beta   90.00
_cell.angle_gamma   90.00
#
_symmetry.space_group_name_H-M   'P 1'
#
loop_
_entity.id
_entity.type
_entity.pdbx_description
1 polymer ?
#
loop_
_entity_poly.entity_id
_entity_poly.type
_entity_poly.pdbx_seq_one_letter_code
_entity_poly.pdbx_strand_id
1 'polypeptide(L)'
;MILRQISVFLVATLAALSIADVHSLLRIPLIAKKKQRSTQNLLQYHTQSSDDNTIAVEVKSVLSSFSTFQDYKNDSKNLRVQDVLHNVQDLQSQGHVPLENFMEFQFYGPIAIGTPPQEVLVCFDTGSSDLWVPGNKCKDCAGQDRFNHSESSTFYESKTHSAFAVQYGSGKVSGHFGNDVVHIAQFDVQDANVGIVRIEEESMARMKADGLLGLGFDGLSTFSHPPLFFALLEQYPEMEAVFAFYLSPDPNTNGSELHLGGHDKEFMTSLQASWQMTDVLPQFGQWTFWRIHLHSVNVGKHRNACTEGCVAFVDSGTSLIGIPGTLYLNFLYEVATFAQNQGCYCGFVQYGFQCFLCAPEDFPPLRFGVGGQHYYVLEGPDYTLCVGLTCIVLVQPSGQEMWVLGDVFMKKFYSLYDVEKKRMGFACPADSILCGVDTQDGTVSNNGNDLPLSQPSSPFFENSFNMYDMDTHAVLVLFLSGLSLVGSVFIVSSFVQYPILSSFRSFSLFFWLSVCTLGYNLTLWIAGVWRAHQMHVLFCALLKSMQQFFGTAILLFSAAVGLELIRAIRWTHSSTVEYKLVYHVVIWCSAAFTGAFSLFTGLIGFLPDGAGPCRACFVGHSPGWARAFLFYLPAALTITLAGLAVYLSTTRFTGQSLPHQAERARRSSGQLLSSCVATIAALFLPTLFGWLQAFGVDWVRSSFFLYLSELCFYSQGLLNALAWAFNPSYRVARYRGNNATGDEGVRLMAPN
;
A
#
# COMPACT_ATOMS: atom_id res chain seq x y z
N MET A 1 22.63 10.85 50.58
CA MET A 1 23.72 9.89 50.28
C MET A 1 23.27 8.78 49.30
N ILE A 2 22.35 9.06 48.37
CA ILE A 2 21.97 8.22 47.21
C ILE A 2 21.73 9.16 46.01
N LEU A 3 22.69 10.05 45.78
CA LEU A 3 22.69 10.98 44.63
C LEU A 3 24.13 11.30 44.18
N ARG A 4 25.07 10.41 44.54
CA ARG A 4 26.51 10.53 44.24
C ARG A 4 27.10 9.25 43.63
N GLN A 5 26.25 8.33 43.16
CA GLN A 5 26.67 7.07 42.51
C GLN A 5 26.08 6.82 41.11
N ILE A 6 25.37 7.78 40.51
CA ILE A 6 24.85 7.65 39.13
C ILE A 6 25.63 8.54 38.13
N SER A 7 26.57 9.37 38.61
CA SER A 7 27.35 10.29 37.79
C SER A 7 28.67 9.71 37.24
N VAL A 8 28.96 8.43 37.48
CA VAL A 8 30.26 7.79 37.17
C VAL A 8 30.18 6.78 36.01
N PHE A 9 28.99 6.48 35.50
CA PHE A 9 28.82 5.48 34.42
C PHE A 9 28.46 6.05 33.04
N LEU A 10 28.34 7.38 32.89
CA LEU A 10 27.96 8.01 31.62
C LEU A 10 29.04 8.90 30.99
N VAL A 11 30.28 8.88 31.51
CA VAL A 11 31.40 9.74 31.04
C VAL A 11 32.61 8.90 30.55
N ALA A 12 32.49 7.56 30.48
CA ALA A 12 33.63 6.68 30.20
C ALA A 12 33.64 5.99 28.82
N THR A 13 32.76 6.34 27.87
CA THR A 13 32.72 5.66 26.55
C THR A 13 32.65 6.59 25.34
N LEU A 14 32.96 7.89 25.50
CA LEU A 14 32.99 8.86 24.38
C LEU A 14 34.30 9.66 24.31
N ALA A 15 35.42 9.03 24.68
CA ALA A 15 36.75 9.60 24.47
C ALA A 15 37.80 8.50 24.31
N ALA A 16 37.80 7.83 23.16
CA ALA A 16 38.98 7.12 22.68
C ALA A 16 38.94 7.07 21.14
N LEU A 17 39.98 7.65 20.55
CA LEU A 17 40.50 7.45 19.21
C LEU A 17 39.96 8.39 18.11
N SER A 18 40.62 9.55 18.04
CA SER A 18 40.95 10.17 16.76
C SER A 18 42.47 10.16 16.55
N ILE A 19 42.86 10.02 15.28
CA ILE A 19 44.13 10.41 14.61
C ILE A 19 45.35 9.47 14.73
N ALA A 20 45.75 8.86 13.61
CA ALA A 20 46.97 9.22 12.85
C ALA A 20 47.25 8.30 11.65
N ASP A 21 47.67 8.92 10.54
CA ASP A 21 48.13 8.39 9.24
C ASP A 21 49.26 7.35 9.29
N VAL A 22 49.30 6.43 8.29
CA VAL A 22 50.54 6.07 7.56
C VAL A 22 50.21 5.64 6.12
N HIS A 23 50.89 6.28 5.16
CA HIS A 23 50.96 5.97 3.74
C HIS A 23 51.89 4.77 3.43
N SER A 24 51.52 4.00 2.40
CA SER A 24 52.39 3.36 1.39
C SER A 24 53.26 2.14 1.75
N LEU A 25 53.07 1.05 1.00
CA LEU A 25 54.05 0.34 0.15
C LEU A 25 53.75 -1.17 0.08
N LEU A 26 53.26 -1.65 -1.07
CA LEU A 26 54.00 -2.63 -1.88
C LEU A 26 53.44 -2.69 -3.32
N ARG A 27 54.37 -2.75 -4.26
CA ARG A 27 54.22 -2.55 -5.71
C ARG A 27 54.62 -3.85 -6.43
N ILE A 28 53.90 -4.17 -7.53
CA ILE A 28 54.38 -4.78 -8.81
C ILE A 28 54.62 -6.33 -8.81
N PRO A 29 54.45 -7.12 -9.93
CA PRO A 29 54.23 -6.79 -11.36
C PRO A 29 53.08 -7.51 -12.12
N LEU A 30 52.82 -6.97 -13.32
CA LEU A 30 52.13 -7.50 -14.49
C LEU A 30 52.77 -8.78 -15.07
N ILE A 31 51.95 -9.76 -15.49
CA ILE A 31 52.18 -10.53 -16.73
C ILE A 31 50.83 -10.84 -17.40
N ALA A 32 50.59 -10.23 -18.55
CA ALA A 32 49.53 -10.61 -19.48
C ALA A 32 49.89 -11.94 -20.17
N LYS A 33 48.99 -12.92 -20.16
CA LYS A 33 49.00 -14.04 -21.11
C LYS A 33 47.74 -13.98 -21.97
N LYS A 34 47.95 -13.62 -23.23
CA LYS A 34 46.97 -13.70 -24.31
C LYS A 34 46.54 -15.17 -24.47
N LYS A 35 45.28 -15.51 -24.16
CA LYS A 35 44.74 -16.85 -24.38
C LYS A 35 43.68 -16.77 -25.48
N GLN A 36 44.16 -16.89 -26.71
CA GLN A 36 43.33 -17.17 -27.87
C GLN A 36 42.81 -18.61 -27.70
N ARG A 37 41.50 -18.83 -27.60
CA ARG A 37 40.93 -20.17 -27.72
C ARG A 37 39.60 -20.19 -28.48
N SER A 38 39.61 -21.13 -29.41
CA SER A 38 38.61 -21.61 -30.35
C SER A 38 37.33 -22.15 -29.67
N THR A 39 36.26 -22.08 -30.47
CA THR A 39 34.83 -22.39 -30.29
C THR A 39 34.45 -23.80 -29.83
N GLN A 40 35.24 -24.50 -29.01
CA GLN A 40 34.93 -25.87 -28.57
C GLN A 40 34.82 -26.10 -27.06
N ASN A 41 34.88 -25.07 -26.22
CA ASN A 41 34.80 -25.21 -24.75
C ASN A 41 33.60 -24.46 -24.12
N LEU A 42 32.39 -24.69 -24.61
CA LEU A 42 31.13 -24.21 -23.99
C LEU A 42 30.29 -25.33 -23.36
N LEU A 43 30.91 -26.47 -23.03
CA LEU A 43 30.31 -27.54 -22.23
C LEU A 43 31.32 -27.97 -21.16
N GLN A 44 31.39 -27.21 -20.06
CA GLN A 44 31.85 -27.63 -18.72
C GLN A 44 32.21 -26.40 -17.87
N TYR A 45 31.26 -25.87 -17.09
CA TYR A 45 31.45 -25.13 -15.83
C TYR A 45 30.03 -24.95 -15.26
N HIS A 46 29.49 -25.82 -14.40
CA HIS A 46 29.68 -25.82 -12.95
C HIS A 46 29.45 -27.21 -12.33
N THR A 47 30.53 -27.87 -11.90
CA THR A 47 30.55 -28.68 -10.67
C THR A 47 31.91 -28.43 -10.03
N GLN A 48 31.97 -27.50 -9.08
CA GLN A 48 33.08 -27.43 -8.14
C GLN A 48 32.51 -27.76 -6.77
N SER A 49 32.63 -29.04 -6.42
CA SER A 49 32.68 -29.49 -5.04
C SER A 49 33.92 -28.87 -4.38
N SER A 50 33.71 -28.14 -3.30
CA SER A 50 34.80 -27.77 -2.40
C SER A 50 35.29 -29.02 -1.68
N ASP A 51 36.49 -29.48 -2.02
CA ASP A 51 37.26 -30.39 -1.17
C ASP A 51 37.64 -29.64 0.11
N ASP A 52 37.00 -29.99 1.22
CA ASP A 52 37.58 -29.81 2.54
C ASP A 52 37.74 -31.19 3.18
N ASN A 53 38.99 -31.66 3.21
CA ASN A 53 39.39 -32.93 3.78
C ASN A 53 39.35 -32.83 5.31
N THR A 54 38.24 -33.21 5.94
CA THR A 54 38.27 -33.87 7.26
C THR A 54 36.94 -34.57 7.57
N ILE A 55 37.03 -35.73 8.21
CA ILE A 55 35.96 -36.65 8.66
C ILE A 55 35.61 -37.74 7.65
N ALA A 56 36.59 -38.63 7.44
CA ALA A 56 36.36 -39.98 6.98
C ALA A 56 36.05 -40.90 8.17
N VAL A 57 34.81 -40.91 8.68
CA VAL A 57 34.26 -42.04 9.45
C VAL A 57 32.74 -42.04 9.27
N GLU A 58 32.19 -43.20 8.89
CA GLU A 58 30.77 -43.58 9.06
C GLU A 58 29.72 -43.22 7.99
N VAL A 59 29.94 -43.63 6.74
CA VAL A 59 28.81 -43.99 5.84
C VAL A 59 29.06 -45.36 5.24
N LYS A 60 28.97 -46.39 6.09
CA LYS A 60 29.00 -47.81 5.69
C LYS A 60 27.72 -48.58 6.05
N SER A 61 26.65 -47.90 6.49
CA SER A 61 25.44 -48.53 7.01
C SER A 61 24.16 -48.34 6.19
N VAL A 62 24.19 -47.64 5.03
CA VAL A 62 22.95 -47.41 4.25
C VAL A 62 23.01 -47.98 2.81
N LEU A 63 24.15 -48.54 2.39
CA LEU A 63 24.30 -49.20 1.07
C LEU A 63 23.84 -50.67 1.03
N SER A 64 23.11 -51.17 2.04
CA SER A 64 22.68 -52.58 2.11
C SER A 64 21.22 -52.84 1.73
N SER A 65 20.51 -51.87 1.13
CA SER A 65 19.13 -52.08 0.70
C SER A 65 18.84 -51.23 -0.51
N PHE A 66 19.19 -51.73 -1.71
CA PHE A 66 18.44 -51.64 -2.96
C PHE A 66 19.28 -52.25 -4.10
N SER A 67 19.70 -53.49 -3.91
CA SER A 67 20.28 -54.35 -4.95
C SER A 67 19.22 -55.33 -5.45
N THR A 68 18.32 -54.86 -6.30
CA THR A 68 17.52 -55.71 -7.20
C THR A 68 16.98 -54.82 -8.30
N PHE A 69 17.71 -54.72 -9.41
CA PHE A 69 17.22 -54.60 -10.79
C PHE A 69 18.45 -54.37 -11.68
N GLN A 70 19.19 -55.46 -11.92
CA GLN A 70 20.30 -55.50 -12.86
C GLN A 70 20.10 -56.75 -13.71
N ASP A 71 19.44 -56.56 -14.86
CA ASP A 71 19.65 -57.36 -16.08
C ASP A 71 18.76 -56.85 -17.22
N TYR A 72 19.29 -55.92 -18.02
CA TYR A 72 19.27 -56.05 -19.48
C TYR A 72 20.21 -54.99 -20.08
N LYS A 73 21.45 -55.38 -20.33
CA LYS A 73 22.43 -54.60 -21.11
C LYS A 73 23.01 -55.54 -22.16
N ASN A 74 22.52 -55.40 -23.39
CA ASN A 74 23.28 -55.44 -24.65
C ASN A 74 22.33 -55.64 -25.82
N ASP A 75 22.06 -54.57 -26.56
CA ASP A 75 22.43 -54.59 -27.97
C ASP A 75 22.73 -53.18 -28.47
N SER A 76 23.91 -53.03 -29.03
CA SER A 76 24.43 -51.79 -29.57
C SER A 76 24.14 -51.74 -31.05
N LYS A 77 23.20 -50.87 -31.45
CA LYS A 77 23.17 -50.29 -32.79
C LYS A 77 23.17 -48.78 -32.67
N ASN A 78 24.24 -48.18 -33.18
CA ASN A 78 24.41 -46.79 -33.56
C ASN A 78 23.09 -46.05 -33.83
N LEU A 79 22.51 -45.39 -32.83
CA LEU A 79 21.70 -44.20 -33.04
C LEU A 79 22.63 -43.02 -32.81
N ARG A 80 23.01 -42.40 -33.92
CA ARG A 80 23.82 -41.18 -33.96
C ARG A 80 23.10 -40.13 -33.12
N VAL A 81 23.86 -39.36 -32.35
CA VAL A 81 23.44 -38.12 -31.67
C VAL A 81 23.21 -37.01 -32.72
N GLN A 82 22.50 -37.32 -33.82
CA GLN A 82 22.26 -36.41 -34.95
C GLN A 82 20.79 -36.17 -35.25
N ASP A 83 19.84 -36.84 -34.58
CA ASP A 83 18.42 -36.79 -34.98
C ASP A 83 17.47 -36.10 -33.97
N VAL A 84 17.96 -35.15 -33.15
CA VAL A 84 17.11 -34.28 -32.28
C VAL A 84 17.44 -32.78 -32.42
N LEU A 85 18.35 -32.40 -33.33
CA LEU A 85 18.40 -31.05 -33.87
C LEU A 85 17.50 -31.07 -35.13
N HIS A 86 16.31 -30.48 -35.07
CA HIS A 86 16.03 -29.57 -36.17
C HIS A 86 17.16 -28.55 -36.13
N ASN A 87 17.92 -28.48 -37.22
CA ASN A 87 19.18 -27.76 -37.29
C ASN A 87 18.88 -26.33 -36.80
N VAL A 88 19.65 -25.75 -35.88
CA VAL A 88 19.39 -24.35 -35.41
C VAL A 88 19.25 -23.39 -36.60
N GLN A 89 20.00 -23.69 -37.67
CA GLN A 89 19.91 -23.04 -38.98
C GLN A 89 18.56 -23.24 -39.69
N ASP A 90 17.94 -24.42 -39.60
CA ASP A 90 16.63 -24.72 -40.18
C ASP A 90 15.52 -23.96 -39.43
N LEU A 91 15.60 -23.87 -38.10
CA LEU A 91 14.66 -23.06 -37.30
C LEU A 91 14.83 -21.57 -37.59
N GLN A 92 16.06 -21.08 -37.68
CA GLN A 92 16.34 -19.70 -38.10
C GLN A 92 15.82 -19.41 -39.52
N SER A 93 15.96 -20.36 -40.46
CA SER A 93 15.39 -20.28 -41.82
C SER A 93 13.86 -20.29 -41.89
N GLN A 94 13.20 -20.52 -40.75
CA GLN A 94 11.76 -20.43 -40.62
C GLN A 94 11.33 -19.19 -39.81
N GLY A 95 12.27 -18.32 -39.42
CA GLY A 95 11.98 -17.11 -38.64
C GLY A 95 11.96 -17.33 -37.13
N HIS A 96 12.40 -18.49 -36.63
CA HIS A 96 12.50 -18.73 -35.19
C HIS A 96 13.77 -18.10 -34.61
N VAL A 97 13.60 -17.41 -33.48
CA VAL A 97 14.66 -16.87 -32.64
C VAL A 97 14.57 -17.59 -31.29
N PRO A 98 15.57 -18.43 -30.93
CA PRO A 98 15.58 -19.08 -29.63
C PRO A 98 15.81 -18.04 -28.53
N LEU A 99 15.07 -18.18 -27.42
CA LEU A 99 15.17 -17.31 -26.26
C LEU A 99 15.74 -18.09 -25.07
N GLU A 100 16.70 -17.51 -24.38
CA GLU A 100 17.16 -17.97 -23.08
C GLU A 100 16.14 -17.58 -22.00
N ASN A 101 15.75 -18.56 -21.18
CA ASN A 101 14.91 -18.33 -20.02
C ASN A 101 15.80 -18.14 -18.78
N PHE A 102 16.00 -16.90 -18.33
CA PHE A 102 16.72 -16.66 -17.08
C PHE A 102 15.75 -16.54 -15.90
N MET A 103 15.72 -17.61 -15.09
CA MET A 103 14.91 -17.68 -13.85
C MET A 103 13.42 -17.36 -14.04
N GLU A 104 12.88 -17.53 -15.25
CA GLU A 104 11.51 -17.18 -15.64
C GLU A 104 11.14 -15.69 -15.51
N PHE A 105 12.15 -14.82 -15.37
CA PHE A 105 11.97 -13.38 -15.20
C PHE A 105 12.55 -12.56 -16.36
N GLN A 106 13.38 -13.15 -17.20
CA GLN A 106 13.95 -12.48 -18.37
C GLN A 106 14.06 -13.48 -19.52
N PHE A 107 13.53 -13.10 -20.68
CA PHE A 107 13.62 -13.87 -21.92
C PHE A 107 14.35 -13.05 -22.97
N TYR A 108 15.52 -13.53 -23.40
CA TYR A 108 16.37 -12.79 -24.34
C TYR A 108 17.00 -13.71 -25.36
N GLY A 109 17.29 -13.20 -26.54
CA GLY A 109 17.83 -13.98 -27.63
C GLY A 109 18.80 -13.18 -28.49
N PRO A 110 19.47 -13.85 -29.43
CA PRO A 110 20.52 -13.24 -30.24
C PRO A 110 19.95 -12.39 -31.37
N ILE A 111 20.61 -11.26 -31.60
CA ILE A 111 20.63 -10.54 -32.88
C ILE A 111 22.09 -10.26 -33.23
N ALA A 112 22.39 -9.93 -34.49
CA ALA A 112 23.70 -9.40 -34.85
C ALA A 112 23.59 -8.06 -35.56
N ILE A 113 24.54 -7.16 -35.33
CA ILE A 113 24.52 -5.80 -35.86
C ILE A 113 25.83 -5.50 -36.59
N GLY A 114 25.72 -4.90 -37.77
CA GLY A 114 26.82 -4.33 -38.51
C GLY A 114 27.53 -5.26 -39.49
N THR A 115 28.58 -4.72 -40.12
CA THR A 115 29.40 -5.44 -41.12
C THR A 115 30.89 -5.34 -40.76
N PRO A 116 31.57 -6.42 -40.31
CA PRO A 116 31.03 -7.76 -40.10
C PRO A 116 30.01 -7.80 -38.94
N PRO A 117 29.07 -8.76 -38.94
CA PRO A 117 28.06 -8.88 -37.89
C PRO A 117 28.68 -9.09 -36.51
N GLN A 118 28.20 -8.32 -35.53
CA GLN A 118 28.54 -8.45 -34.11
C GLN A 118 27.31 -8.93 -33.35
N GLU A 119 27.37 -10.14 -32.78
CA GLU A 119 26.27 -10.73 -32.01
C GLU A 119 26.12 -10.04 -30.65
N VAL A 120 24.88 -9.83 -30.25
CA VAL A 120 24.46 -9.30 -28.94
C VAL A 120 23.13 -9.94 -28.53
N LEU A 121 22.92 -10.10 -27.24
CA LEU A 121 21.70 -10.67 -26.68
C LEU A 121 20.74 -9.54 -26.29
N VAL A 122 19.52 -9.57 -26.81
CA VAL A 122 18.51 -8.54 -26.54
C VAL A 122 17.27 -9.11 -25.88
N CYS A 123 16.70 -8.35 -24.95
CA CYS A 123 15.35 -8.58 -24.48
C CYS A 123 14.38 -8.12 -25.58
N PHE A 124 13.54 -9.02 -26.07
CA PHE A 124 12.49 -8.68 -27.01
C PHE A 124 11.29 -8.15 -26.24
N ASP A 125 10.96 -6.88 -26.44
CA ASP A 125 10.08 -6.13 -25.55
C ASP A 125 8.87 -5.57 -26.30
N THR A 126 7.70 -6.15 -26.09
CA THR A 126 6.43 -5.64 -26.66
C THR A 126 5.90 -4.38 -25.97
N GLY A 127 6.50 -3.97 -24.84
CA GLY A 127 6.23 -2.75 -24.10
C GLY A 127 6.99 -1.52 -24.61
N SER A 128 7.90 -1.64 -25.57
CA SER A 128 8.58 -0.50 -26.20
C SER A 128 8.88 -0.71 -27.68
N SER A 129 9.44 0.29 -28.37
CA SER A 129 9.61 0.26 -29.84
C SER A 129 11.01 0.61 -30.33
N ASP A 130 11.92 0.98 -29.44
CA ASP A 130 13.30 1.31 -29.83
C ASP A 130 14.21 0.08 -29.73
N LEU A 131 15.15 -0.05 -30.68
CA LEU A 131 16.27 -0.98 -30.57
C LEU A 131 17.49 -0.24 -30.04
N TRP A 132 18.01 -0.65 -28.88
CA TRP A 132 19.27 -0.12 -28.36
C TRP A 132 20.16 -1.21 -27.76
N VAL A 133 21.46 -0.98 -27.87
CA VAL A 133 22.52 -1.87 -27.37
C VAL A 133 23.63 -1.03 -26.72
N PRO A 134 24.35 -1.59 -25.74
CA PRO A 134 25.43 -0.89 -25.06
C PRO A 134 26.64 -0.75 -25.97
N GLY A 135 27.11 0.48 -26.15
CA GLY A 135 28.33 0.73 -26.91
C GLY A 135 29.60 0.41 -26.11
N ASN A 136 30.72 0.23 -26.80
CA ASN A 136 32.04 -0.03 -26.18
C ASN A 136 32.48 0.92 -25.06
N LYS A 137 31.91 2.13 -24.99
CA LYS A 137 32.22 3.12 -23.96
C LYS A 137 31.37 2.98 -22.70
N CYS A 138 30.29 2.20 -22.72
CA CYS A 138 29.46 1.95 -21.55
C CYS A 138 29.99 0.77 -20.75
N LYS A 139 30.73 1.06 -19.67
CA LYS A 139 31.30 0.01 -18.80
C LYS A 139 30.28 -0.54 -17.81
N ASP A 140 29.45 0.34 -17.26
CA ASP A 140 28.47 0.01 -16.22
C ASP A 140 27.06 -0.27 -16.80
N CYS A 141 26.98 -0.74 -18.06
CA CYS A 141 25.74 -1.17 -18.72
C CYS A 141 25.41 -2.65 -18.44
N ALA A 142 24.16 -3.03 -18.70
CA ALA A 142 23.67 -4.40 -18.63
C ALA A 142 24.42 -5.38 -19.55
N GLY A 143 24.21 -6.68 -19.29
CA GLY A 143 24.80 -7.77 -20.05
C GLY A 143 26.33 -7.80 -20.07
N GLN A 144 26.89 -8.62 -20.95
CA GLN A 144 28.33 -8.86 -21.06
C GLN A 144 28.93 -8.24 -22.32
N ASP A 145 28.20 -8.27 -23.43
CA ASP A 145 28.70 -7.88 -24.73
C ASP A 145 28.43 -6.41 -25.04
N ARG A 146 29.25 -5.84 -25.91
CA ARG A 146 29.22 -4.43 -26.29
C ARG A 146 29.34 -4.32 -27.79
N PHE A 147 28.48 -3.51 -28.39
CA PHE A 147 28.53 -3.26 -29.81
C PHE A 147 29.60 -2.20 -30.13
N ASN A 148 30.55 -2.57 -30.99
CA ASN A 148 31.56 -1.67 -31.52
C ASN A 148 31.14 -1.11 -32.89
N HIS A 149 30.33 -0.06 -32.86
CA HIS A 149 29.89 0.63 -34.08
C HIS A 149 31.05 1.13 -34.97
N SER A 150 32.26 1.35 -34.43
CA SER A 150 33.43 1.77 -35.23
C SER A 150 34.07 0.64 -36.04
N GLU A 151 33.75 -0.62 -35.74
CA GLU A 151 34.21 -1.79 -36.49
C GLU A 151 33.21 -2.22 -37.58
N SER A 152 32.00 -1.66 -37.59
CA SER A 152 31.03 -1.88 -38.65
C SER A 152 31.27 -0.93 -39.81
N SER A 153 31.49 -1.47 -41.02
CA SER A 153 31.63 -0.68 -42.24
C SER A 153 30.31 -0.11 -42.77
N THR A 154 29.19 -0.61 -42.26
CA THR A 154 27.83 -0.19 -42.65
C THR A 154 27.19 0.76 -41.64
N PHE A 155 27.77 0.90 -40.44
CA PHE A 155 27.28 1.85 -39.45
C PHE A 155 27.45 3.29 -39.93
N TYR A 156 26.38 4.08 -39.82
CA TYR A 156 26.48 5.51 -39.98
C TYR A 156 25.64 6.25 -38.95
N GLU A 157 26.27 7.22 -38.27
CA GLU A 157 25.62 7.99 -37.21
C GLU A 157 24.57 8.96 -37.79
N SER A 158 23.47 9.15 -37.06
CA SER A 158 22.41 10.07 -37.46
C SER A 158 22.93 11.51 -37.49
N LYS A 159 22.73 12.19 -38.63
CA LYS A 159 23.16 13.58 -38.84
C LYS A 159 22.14 14.61 -38.37
N THR A 160 20.90 14.19 -38.13
CA THR A 160 19.78 15.09 -37.77
C THR A 160 19.65 15.25 -36.26
N HIS A 161 19.86 14.18 -35.50
CA HIS A 161 19.86 14.18 -34.04
C HIS A 161 21.00 13.30 -33.52
N SER A 162 21.84 13.84 -32.64
CA SER A 162 23.06 13.19 -32.16
C SER A 162 22.90 12.47 -30.83
N ALA A 163 21.71 12.48 -30.22
CA ALA A 163 21.48 11.89 -28.92
C ALA A 163 20.05 11.41 -28.75
N PHE A 164 19.87 10.37 -27.95
CA PHE A 164 18.58 9.91 -27.46
C PHE A 164 18.63 9.67 -25.95
N ALA A 165 17.46 9.71 -25.32
CA ALA A 165 17.27 9.24 -23.96
C ALA A 165 15.88 8.62 -23.84
N VAL A 166 15.81 7.37 -23.39
CA VAL A 166 14.56 6.63 -23.19
C VAL A 166 14.38 6.36 -21.70
N GLN A 167 13.15 6.57 -21.21
CA GLN A 167 12.76 6.29 -19.83
C GLN A 167 11.81 5.09 -19.81
N TYR A 168 12.25 4.01 -19.17
CA TYR A 168 11.45 2.83 -18.86
C TYR A 168 10.91 2.93 -17.43
N GLY A 169 9.97 2.04 -17.08
CA GLY A 169 9.48 1.92 -15.70
C GLY A 169 10.57 1.51 -14.71
N SER A 170 11.56 0.74 -15.18
CA SER A 170 12.70 0.24 -14.40
C SER A 170 13.88 1.22 -14.32
N GLY A 171 14.04 2.14 -15.27
CA GLY A 171 15.13 3.12 -15.26
C GLY A 171 15.34 3.80 -16.60
N LYS A 172 16.45 4.54 -16.73
CA LYS A 172 16.76 5.37 -17.91
C LYS A 172 18.02 4.91 -18.65
N VAL A 173 17.97 4.97 -19.98
CA VAL A 173 19.14 4.83 -20.86
C VAL A 173 19.34 6.09 -21.69
N SER A 174 20.59 6.40 -22.02
CA SER A 174 20.92 7.51 -22.92
C SER A 174 22.18 7.25 -23.72
N GLY A 175 22.23 7.82 -24.93
CA GLY A 175 23.28 7.56 -25.89
C GLY A 175 23.12 8.38 -27.15
N HIS A 176 23.68 7.88 -28.24
CA HIS A 176 23.43 8.37 -29.61
C HIS A 176 22.95 7.22 -30.47
N PHE A 177 22.32 7.50 -31.60
CA PHE A 177 21.83 6.47 -32.49
C PHE A 177 22.33 6.69 -33.92
N GLY A 178 22.32 5.62 -34.69
CA GLY A 178 22.66 5.61 -36.10
C GLY A 178 21.92 4.49 -36.79
N ASN A 179 22.25 4.28 -38.05
CA ASN A 179 21.69 3.21 -38.85
C ASN A 179 22.76 2.16 -39.13
N ASP A 180 22.37 0.90 -39.14
CA ASP A 180 23.22 -0.21 -39.55
C ASP A 180 22.38 -1.37 -40.10
N VAL A 181 23.05 -2.43 -40.54
CA VAL A 181 22.39 -3.69 -40.87
C VAL A 181 22.14 -4.47 -39.58
N VAL A 182 20.91 -4.94 -39.39
CA VAL A 182 20.52 -5.81 -38.26
C VAL A 182 20.12 -7.18 -38.79
N HIS A 183 20.75 -8.21 -38.27
CA HIS A 183 20.51 -9.61 -38.58
C HIS A 183 19.68 -10.24 -37.47
N ILE A 184 18.55 -10.83 -37.83
CA ILE A 184 17.65 -11.52 -36.89
C ILE A 184 17.01 -12.74 -37.56
N ALA A 185 17.15 -13.91 -36.93
CA ALA A 185 16.83 -15.20 -37.56
C ALA A 185 17.49 -15.32 -38.95
N GLN A 186 16.68 -15.37 -40.01
CA GLN A 186 17.12 -15.41 -41.42
C GLN A 186 17.08 -14.05 -42.13
N PHE A 187 16.68 -13.00 -41.43
CA PHE A 187 16.38 -11.71 -42.03
C PHE A 187 17.52 -10.73 -41.82
N ASP A 188 17.92 -10.09 -42.92
CA ASP A 188 18.83 -8.96 -42.93
C ASP A 188 18.00 -7.70 -43.13
N VAL A 189 17.85 -6.90 -42.07
CA VAL A 189 17.14 -5.62 -42.12
C VAL A 189 18.16 -4.53 -42.40
N GLN A 190 18.10 -3.98 -43.60
CA GLN A 190 18.96 -2.89 -44.03
C GLN A 190 18.51 -1.58 -43.37
N ASP A 191 19.46 -0.69 -43.12
CA ASP A 191 19.19 0.68 -42.69
C ASP A 191 18.39 0.82 -41.38
N ALA A 192 18.50 -0.17 -40.49
CA ALA A 192 17.77 -0.20 -39.24
C ALA A 192 18.34 0.81 -38.23
N ASN A 193 17.47 1.54 -37.54
CA ASN A 193 17.87 2.45 -36.47
C ASN A 193 18.34 1.65 -35.23
N VAL A 194 19.54 1.97 -34.73
CA VAL A 194 20.14 1.34 -33.55
C VAL A 194 20.66 2.42 -32.59
N GLY A 195 20.15 2.38 -31.36
CA GLY A 195 20.64 3.18 -30.26
C GLY A 195 21.92 2.59 -29.65
N ILE A 196 22.96 3.40 -29.52
CA ILE A 196 24.22 3.04 -28.89
C ILE A 196 24.28 3.70 -27.51
N VAL A 197 24.01 2.92 -26.47
CA VAL A 197 23.94 3.41 -25.10
C VAL A 197 25.34 3.77 -24.59
N ARG A 198 25.41 4.93 -23.92
CA ARG A 198 26.61 5.43 -23.23
C ARG A 198 26.45 5.44 -21.72
N ILE A 199 25.23 5.68 -21.25
CA ILE A 199 24.89 5.77 -19.83
C ILE A 199 23.58 5.00 -19.64
N GLU A 200 23.61 4.06 -18.70
CA GLU A 200 22.47 3.29 -18.24
C GLU A 200 22.36 3.46 -16.72
N GLU A 201 21.14 3.63 -16.22
CA GLU A 201 20.87 3.72 -14.79
C GLU A 201 21.16 2.38 -14.09
N GLU A 202 21.57 2.40 -12.82
CA GLU A 202 21.97 1.19 -12.09
C GLU A 202 20.86 0.13 -12.02
N SER A 203 19.59 0.56 -11.98
CA SER A 203 18.44 -0.35 -12.04
C SER A 203 18.31 -1.05 -13.39
N MET A 204 18.67 -0.34 -14.47
CA MET A 204 18.97 -0.80 -15.84
C MET A 204 19.96 -1.96 -15.91
N ALA A 205 21.15 -1.63 -15.41
CA ALA A 205 22.38 -2.39 -15.59
C ALA A 205 22.37 -3.79 -14.96
N ARG A 206 21.27 -4.19 -14.30
CA ARG A 206 21.07 -5.52 -13.70
C ARG A 206 20.39 -6.52 -14.63
N MET A 207 19.94 -6.08 -15.81
CA MET A 207 19.43 -6.98 -16.86
C MET A 207 20.55 -7.93 -17.36
N LYS A 208 20.16 -9.16 -17.68
CA LYS A 208 21.05 -10.19 -18.24
C LYS A 208 21.29 -10.04 -19.73
N ALA A 209 20.26 -9.61 -20.47
CA ALA A 209 20.41 -9.19 -21.84
C ALA A 209 21.39 -8.00 -21.93
N ASP A 210 22.11 -7.90 -23.03
CA ASP A 210 23.00 -6.78 -23.33
C ASP A 210 22.19 -5.53 -23.66
N GLY A 211 21.14 -5.68 -24.47
CA GLY A 211 20.28 -4.59 -24.90
C GLY A 211 18.81 -4.96 -24.96
N LEU A 212 18.05 -4.14 -25.66
CA LEU A 212 16.60 -4.28 -25.79
C LEU A 212 16.18 -4.00 -27.23
N LEU A 213 15.24 -4.80 -27.72
CA LEU A 213 14.63 -4.66 -29.04
C LEU A 213 13.12 -4.53 -28.87
N GLY A 214 12.61 -3.32 -29.12
CA GLY A 214 11.19 -3.02 -29.05
C GLY A 214 10.36 -3.65 -30.18
N LEU A 215 9.25 -4.28 -29.82
CA LEU A 215 8.24 -4.88 -30.70
C LEU A 215 6.86 -4.20 -30.59
N GLY A 216 6.81 -3.03 -29.95
CA GLY A 216 5.66 -2.14 -29.92
C GLY A 216 5.46 -1.38 -31.23
N PHE A 217 4.44 -0.53 -31.28
CA PHE A 217 4.12 0.28 -32.47
C PHE A 217 4.96 1.57 -32.52
N ASP A 218 5.03 2.18 -33.71
CA ASP A 218 5.79 3.41 -33.98
C ASP A 218 5.47 4.57 -33.01
N GLY A 219 4.25 4.65 -32.48
CA GLY A 219 3.85 5.71 -31.53
C GLY A 219 4.57 5.69 -30.17
N LEU A 220 5.31 4.63 -29.84
CA LEU A 220 6.18 4.58 -28.64
C LEU A 220 7.65 4.87 -28.95
N SER A 221 8.01 4.92 -30.22
CA SER A 221 9.39 5.06 -30.63
C SER A 221 9.92 6.46 -30.33
N THR A 222 11.13 6.53 -29.79
CA THR A 222 11.83 7.80 -29.53
C THR A 222 12.72 8.17 -30.71
N PHE A 223 13.34 7.18 -31.36
CA PHE A 223 14.25 7.40 -32.49
C PHE A 223 14.17 6.33 -33.57
N SER A 224 13.60 5.15 -33.29
CA SER A 224 13.46 4.05 -34.24
C SER A 224 12.20 4.26 -35.10
N HIS A 225 12.25 5.17 -36.07
CA HIS A 225 11.14 5.45 -36.99
C HIS A 225 11.52 5.01 -38.42
N PRO A 226 10.98 3.90 -38.94
CA PRO A 226 10.09 2.93 -38.27
C PRO A 226 10.85 2.01 -37.28
N PRO A 227 10.15 1.34 -36.34
CA PRO A 227 10.75 0.31 -35.47
C PRO A 227 11.21 -0.90 -36.27
N LEU A 228 12.13 -1.70 -35.71
CA LEU A 228 12.81 -2.78 -36.46
C LEU A 228 11.83 -3.76 -37.13
N PHE A 229 10.80 -4.22 -36.42
CA PHE A 229 9.84 -5.17 -36.98
C PHE A 229 9.02 -4.55 -38.13
N PHE A 230 8.74 -3.25 -38.10
CA PHE A 230 8.07 -2.57 -39.21
C PHE A 230 9.01 -2.40 -40.41
N ALA A 231 10.28 -2.05 -40.18
CA ALA A 231 11.30 -2.00 -41.23
C ALA A 231 11.50 -3.38 -41.89
N LEU A 232 11.43 -4.46 -41.10
CA LEU A 232 11.44 -5.84 -41.59
C LEU A 232 10.25 -6.08 -42.53
N LEU A 233 9.02 -5.76 -42.12
CA LEU A 233 7.83 -5.96 -42.95
C LEU A 233 7.86 -5.15 -44.26
N GLU A 234 8.45 -3.95 -44.24
CA GLU A 234 8.65 -3.15 -45.46
C GLU A 234 9.63 -3.80 -46.44
N GLN A 235 10.67 -4.46 -45.93
CA GLN A 235 11.71 -5.10 -46.76
C GLN A 235 11.35 -6.52 -47.19
N TYR A 236 10.46 -7.20 -46.45
CA TYR A 236 10.00 -8.57 -46.71
C TYR A 236 8.46 -8.61 -46.86
N PRO A 237 7.88 -8.03 -47.93
CA PRO A 237 6.43 -7.85 -48.07
C PRO A 237 5.63 -9.16 -48.20
N GLU A 238 6.29 -10.28 -48.49
CA GLU A 238 5.67 -11.61 -48.57
C GLU A 238 5.55 -12.29 -47.18
N MET A 239 6.19 -11.71 -46.15
CA MET A 239 6.10 -12.21 -44.77
C MET A 239 4.72 -11.89 -44.20
N GLU A 240 4.12 -12.84 -43.47
CA GLU A 240 2.94 -12.53 -42.67
C GLU A 240 3.28 -11.47 -41.61
N ALA A 241 2.45 -10.43 -41.46
CA ALA A 241 2.69 -9.35 -40.52
C ALA A 241 2.38 -9.72 -39.06
N VAL A 242 2.88 -10.88 -38.63
CA VAL A 242 2.64 -11.48 -37.32
C VAL A 242 3.94 -11.90 -36.65
N PHE A 243 3.93 -11.95 -35.32
CA PHE A 243 4.95 -12.66 -34.55
C PHE A 243 4.32 -13.34 -33.33
N ALA A 244 4.97 -14.37 -32.81
CA ALA A 244 4.48 -15.16 -31.68
C ALA A 244 5.56 -15.44 -30.63
N PHE A 245 5.17 -15.48 -29.36
CA PHE A 245 6.05 -15.77 -28.23
C PHE A 245 5.60 -17.01 -27.48
N TYR A 246 6.41 -18.06 -27.50
CA TYR A 246 6.29 -19.17 -26.56
C TYR A 246 7.37 -19.02 -25.48
N LEU A 247 6.95 -18.95 -24.22
CA LEU A 247 7.87 -18.83 -23.08
C LEU A 247 7.79 -20.11 -22.25
N SER A 248 8.91 -20.80 -22.09
CA SER A 248 8.99 -21.99 -21.26
C SER A 248 8.66 -21.66 -19.79
N PRO A 249 7.87 -22.52 -19.11
CA PRO A 249 7.40 -22.23 -17.75
C PRO A 249 8.46 -22.51 -16.68
N ASP A 250 9.43 -23.39 -16.95
CA ASP A 250 10.43 -23.84 -15.97
C ASP A 250 11.71 -22.99 -16.05
N PRO A 251 12.40 -22.72 -14.93
CA PRO A 251 13.53 -21.80 -14.91
C PRO A 251 14.76 -22.41 -15.59
N ASN A 252 15.42 -21.62 -16.44
CA ASN A 252 16.65 -22.03 -17.14
C ASN A 252 16.48 -23.25 -18.06
N THR A 253 15.26 -23.50 -18.54
CA THR A 253 15.00 -24.52 -19.57
C THR A 253 15.08 -23.94 -20.97
N ASN A 254 15.54 -24.77 -21.91
CA ASN A 254 15.46 -24.46 -23.33
C ASN A 254 14.02 -24.63 -23.83
N GLY A 255 13.67 -23.91 -24.90
CA GLY A 255 12.40 -24.08 -25.60
C GLY A 255 11.63 -22.78 -25.77
N SER A 256 11.94 -21.73 -25.00
CA SER A 256 11.38 -20.41 -25.26
C SER A 256 11.78 -19.92 -26.65
N GLU A 257 10.86 -19.28 -27.37
CA GLU A 257 11.08 -18.80 -28.72
C GLU A 257 10.25 -17.57 -29.06
N LEU A 258 10.80 -16.74 -29.94
CA LEU A 258 10.09 -15.75 -30.73
C LEU A 258 10.04 -16.24 -32.19
N HIS A 259 8.87 -16.26 -32.79
CA HIS A 259 8.69 -16.59 -34.20
C HIS A 259 8.29 -15.33 -34.96
N LEU A 260 9.13 -14.88 -35.90
CA LEU A 260 8.86 -13.73 -36.77
C LEU A 260 8.25 -14.19 -38.09
N GLY A 261 7.12 -13.61 -38.48
CA GLY A 261 6.42 -13.96 -39.71
C GLY A 261 5.56 -15.21 -39.61
N GLY A 262 5.27 -15.70 -38.39
CA GLY A 262 4.53 -16.93 -38.19
C GLY A 262 4.36 -17.33 -36.72
N HIS A 263 4.08 -18.61 -36.52
CA HIS A 263 3.97 -19.30 -35.24
C HIS A 263 4.23 -20.79 -35.44
N ASP A 264 4.51 -21.53 -34.37
CA ASP A 264 4.68 -22.97 -34.44
C ASP A 264 3.32 -23.68 -34.61
N LYS A 265 3.07 -24.14 -35.85
CA LYS A 265 1.85 -24.86 -36.24
C LYS A 265 1.81 -26.28 -35.68
N GLU A 266 2.96 -26.93 -35.54
CA GLU A 266 3.05 -28.29 -34.99
C GLU A 266 2.72 -28.25 -33.50
N PHE A 267 3.26 -27.26 -32.78
CA PHE A 267 2.95 -27.01 -31.38
C PHE A 267 1.46 -26.73 -31.18
N MET A 268 0.87 -25.81 -31.96
CA MET A 268 -0.58 -25.52 -31.91
C MET A 268 -1.44 -26.76 -32.17
N THR A 269 -1.04 -27.60 -33.13
CA THR A 269 -1.74 -28.85 -33.45
C THR A 269 -1.61 -29.86 -32.31
N SER A 270 -0.43 -29.97 -31.71
CA SER A 270 -0.17 -30.86 -30.58
C SER A 270 -1.01 -30.51 -29.34
N LEU A 271 -1.24 -29.20 -29.11
CA LEU A 271 -2.08 -28.68 -28.04
C LEU A 271 -3.58 -28.75 -28.36
N GLN A 272 -3.96 -29.07 -29.60
CA GLN A 272 -5.34 -28.94 -30.09
C GLN A 272 -5.93 -27.56 -29.76
N ALA A 273 -5.10 -26.53 -29.91
CA ALA A 273 -5.43 -25.17 -29.51
C ALA A 273 -5.92 -24.33 -30.68
N SER A 274 -6.68 -23.28 -30.34
CA SER A 274 -7.13 -22.26 -31.28
C SER A 274 -6.79 -20.87 -30.76
N TRP A 275 -6.56 -19.93 -31.67
CA TRP A 275 -6.27 -18.54 -31.34
C TRP A 275 -7.54 -17.79 -30.92
N GLN A 276 -7.56 -17.28 -29.70
CA GLN A 276 -8.60 -16.37 -29.21
C GLN A 276 -8.12 -14.93 -29.36
N MET A 277 -8.47 -14.32 -30.49
CA MET A 277 -8.03 -12.98 -30.88
C MET A 277 -8.91 -11.88 -30.28
N THR A 278 -8.28 -10.77 -29.88
CA THR A 278 -8.90 -9.52 -29.45
C THR A 278 -8.28 -8.34 -30.19
N ASP A 279 -9.07 -7.29 -30.40
CA ASP A 279 -8.59 -6.07 -31.04
C ASP A 279 -7.62 -5.31 -30.12
N VAL A 280 -6.62 -4.70 -30.74
CA VAL A 280 -5.71 -3.75 -30.07
C VAL A 280 -6.35 -2.37 -30.05
N LEU A 281 -6.16 -1.64 -28.96
CA LEU A 281 -6.77 -0.33 -28.72
C LEU A 281 -5.78 0.82 -28.95
N PRO A 282 -6.08 1.79 -29.84
CA PRO A 282 -5.23 2.97 -30.01
C PRO A 282 -5.30 3.89 -28.78
N GLN A 283 -4.21 4.62 -28.53
CA GLN A 283 -4.11 5.62 -27.47
C GLN A 283 -4.09 7.01 -28.10
N PHE A 284 -5.11 7.83 -27.81
CA PHE A 284 -5.25 9.17 -28.40
C PHE A 284 -5.18 9.19 -29.95
N GLY A 285 -5.68 8.15 -30.60
CA GLY A 285 -5.66 8.01 -32.06
C GLY A 285 -4.34 7.50 -32.64
N GLN A 286 -3.35 7.17 -31.81
CA GLN A 286 -2.08 6.58 -32.22
C GLN A 286 -1.96 5.13 -31.75
N TRP A 287 -1.27 4.32 -32.53
CA TRP A 287 -0.92 2.95 -32.15
C TRP A 287 0.37 3.02 -31.31
N THR A 288 0.28 2.59 -30.04
CA THR A 288 1.38 2.67 -29.07
C THR A 288 1.77 1.28 -28.57
N PHE A 289 1.14 0.80 -27.49
CA PHE A 289 1.37 -0.55 -26.95
C PHE A 289 0.41 -1.57 -27.56
N TRP A 290 0.67 -2.86 -27.30
CA TRP A 290 -0.28 -3.97 -27.49
C TRP A 290 -1.39 -3.93 -26.42
N ARG A 291 -2.24 -2.90 -26.52
CA ARG A 291 -3.31 -2.59 -25.54
C ARG A 291 -4.57 -3.38 -25.85
N ILE A 292 -5.09 -4.10 -24.87
CA ILE A 292 -6.31 -4.89 -24.98
C ILE A 292 -7.33 -4.46 -23.92
N HIS A 293 -8.60 -4.69 -24.22
CA HIS A 293 -9.67 -4.47 -23.26
C HIS A 293 -9.77 -5.65 -22.30
N LEU A 294 -9.74 -5.39 -20.99
CA LEU A 294 -10.13 -6.34 -19.96
C LEU A 294 -11.55 -6.01 -19.49
N HIS A 295 -12.52 -6.91 -19.64
CA HIS A 295 -13.87 -6.70 -19.10
C HIS A 295 -14.04 -7.21 -17.67
N SER A 296 -13.10 -8.01 -17.18
CA SER A 296 -13.08 -8.45 -15.78
C SER A 296 -11.68 -8.90 -15.35
N VAL A 297 -11.38 -8.71 -14.06
CA VAL A 297 -10.20 -9.29 -13.40
C VAL A 297 -10.67 -9.79 -12.05
N ASN A 298 -10.98 -11.09 -11.95
CA ASN A 298 -11.51 -11.69 -10.74
C ASN A 298 -10.39 -12.31 -9.90
N VAL A 299 -10.38 -11.96 -8.60
CA VAL A 299 -9.58 -12.64 -7.58
C VAL A 299 -10.48 -13.63 -6.85
N GLY A 300 -10.22 -14.92 -7.03
CA GLY A 300 -11.09 -15.98 -6.53
C GLY A 300 -12.51 -15.92 -7.13
N LYS A 301 -13.53 -16.28 -6.34
CA LYS A 301 -14.90 -16.48 -6.85
C LYS A 301 -15.79 -15.24 -6.94
N HIS A 302 -15.46 -14.13 -6.26
CA HIS A 302 -16.45 -13.07 -5.99
C HIS A 302 -15.98 -11.62 -6.15
N ARG A 303 -14.68 -11.34 -6.40
CA ARG A 303 -14.17 -9.97 -6.40
C ARG A 303 -13.59 -9.59 -7.74
N ASN A 304 -14.24 -8.67 -8.44
CA ASN A 304 -13.78 -8.14 -9.73
C ASN A 304 -13.04 -6.81 -9.50
N ALA A 305 -11.75 -6.75 -9.81
CA ALA A 305 -10.91 -5.56 -9.78
C ALA A 305 -11.08 -4.67 -11.02
N CYS A 306 -11.95 -5.08 -11.94
CA CYS A 306 -12.19 -4.44 -13.22
C CYS A 306 -13.69 -4.45 -13.58
N THR A 307 -14.51 -3.77 -12.77
CA THR A 307 -15.98 -3.79 -12.92
C THR A 307 -16.52 -2.96 -14.08
N GLU A 308 -15.84 -1.87 -14.43
CA GLU A 308 -16.27 -0.94 -15.50
C GLU A 308 -15.56 -1.20 -16.83
N GLY A 309 -14.75 -2.26 -16.90
CA GLY A 309 -13.78 -2.46 -17.97
C GLY A 309 -12.47 -1.70 -17.71
N CYS A 310 -11.37 -2.28 -18.14
CA CYS A 310 -10.02 -1.76 -17.95
C CYS A 310 -9.21 -1.96 -19.21
N VAL A 311 -8.03 -1.35 -19.23
CA VAL A 311 -7.03 -1.58 -20.26
C VAL A 311 -5.86 -2.33 -19.65
N ALA A 312 -5.40 -3.35 -20.36
CA ALA A 312 -4.12 -3.97 -20.14
C ALA A 312 -3.23 -3.80 -21.36
N PHE A 313 -1.92 -3.80 -21.18
CA PHE A 313 -0.99 -4.06 -22.26
C PHE A 313 -0.26 -5.37 -22.01
N VAL A 314 0.03 -6.10 -23.09
CA VAL A 314 0.71 -7.41 -23.05
C VAL A 314 2.19 -7.19 -23.34
N ASP A 315 3.03 -7.53 -22.37
CA ASP A 315 4.38 -6.99 -22.28
C ASP A 315 5.43 -8.04 -21.93
N SER A 316 6.16 -8.50 -22.96
CA SER A 316 7.32 -9.40 -22.80
C SER A 316 8.54 -8.73 -22.16
N GLY A 317 8.57 -7.40 -22.05
CA GLY A 317 9.62 -6.67 -21.31
C GLY A 317 9.33 -6.55 -19.81
N THR A 318 8.17 -7.02 -19.34
CA THR A 318 7.78 -6.97 -17.93
C THR A 318 7.66 -8.38 -17.35
N SER A 319 8.47 -8.68 -16.33
CA SER A 319 8.49 -10.03 -15.73
C SER A 319 7.23 -10.40 -14.94
N LEU A 320 6.58 -9.43 -14.29
CA LEU A 320 5.48 -9.66 -13.34
C LEU A 320 4.13 -9.20 -13.89
N ILE A 321 3.03 -9.55 -13.23
CA ILE A 321 1.74 -8.91 -13.52
C ILE A 321 1.75 -7.49 -12.96
N GLY A 322 1.57 -6.49 -13.82
CA GLY A 322 1.46 -5.09 -13.41
C GLY A 322 0.02 -4.73 -13.05
N ILE A 323 -0.16 -4.12 -11.88
CA ILE A 323 -1.46 -3.72 -11.36
C ILE A 323 -1.48 -2.19 -11.20
N PRO A 324 -2.58 -1.50 -11.59
CA PRO A 324 -2.74 -0.08 -11.33
C PRO A 324 -2.44 0.25 -9.86
N GLY A 325 -1.68 1.32 -9.61
CA GLY A 325 -1.20 1.66 -8.26
C GLY A 325 -2.35 1.83 -7.26
N THR A 326 -3.50 2.34 -7.73
CA THR A 326 -4.74 2.49 -6.97
C THR A 326 -5.37 1.16 -6.53
N LEU A 327 -5.13 0.08 -7.28
CA LEU A 327 -5.65 -1.27 -7.04
C LEU A 327 -4.67 -2.18 -6.31
N TYR A 328 -3.36 -1.94 -6.44
CA TYR A 328 -2.30 -2.86 -6.02
C TYR A 328 -2.42 -3.37 -4.58
N LEU A 329 -2.62 -2.48 -3.60
CA LEU A 329 -2.72 -2.88 -2.19
C LEU A 329 -4.02 -3.66 -1.90
N ASN A 330 -5.13 -3.26 -2.51
CA ASN A 330 -6.40 -3.98 -2.36
C ASN A 330 -6.28 -5.38 -2.99
N PHE A 331 -5.61 -5.51 -4.14
CA PHE A 331 -5.34 -6.79 -4.78
C PHE A 331 -4.56 -7.72 -3.88
N LEU A 332 -3.43 -7.25 -3.34
CA LEU A 332 -2.63 -8.04 -2.42
C LEU A 332 -3.40 -8.41 -1.16
N TYR A 333 -4.25 -7.51 -0.63
CA TYR A 333 -5.10 -7.81 0.51
C TYR A 333 -6.11 -8.93 0.21
N GLU A 334 -6.68 -8.97 -1.00
CA GLU A 334 -7.59 -10.05 -1.40
C GLU A 334 -6.89 -11.39 -1.52
N VAL A 335 -5.73 -11.40 -2.19
CA VAL A 335 -4.88 -12.59 -2.29
C VAL A 335 -4.48 -13.07 -0.89
N ALA A 336 -4.05 -12.15 -0.02
CA ALA A 336 -3.69 -12.44 1.37
C ALA A 336 -4.86 -13.05 2.15
N THR A 337 -6.06 -12.46 2.04
CA THR A 337 -7.23 -12.90 2.78
C THR A 337 -7.63 -14.32 2.36
N PHE A 338 -7.57 -14.62 1.06
CA PHE A 338 -7.84 -15.96 0.58
C PHE A 338 -6.82 -16.97 1.13
N ALA A 339 -5.52 -16.67 0.98
CA ALA A 339 -4.45 -17.55 1.44
C ALA A 339 -4.51 -17.76 2.96
N GLN A 340 -4.74 -16.69 3.75
CA GLN A 340 -4.86 -16.76 5.20
C GLN A 340 -6.01 -17.67 5.66
N ASN A 341 -7.11 -17.72 4.90
CA ASN A 341 -8.21 -18.65 5.17
C ASN A 341 -7.82 -20.12 4.93
N GLN A 342 -6.75 -20.39 4.17
CA GLN A 342 -6.15 -21.71 4.02
C GLN A 342 -5.08 -22.02 5.09
N GLY A 343 -4.80 -21.08 6.00
CA GLY A 343 -3.83 -21.25 7.09
C GLY A 343 -2.50 -20.52 6.89
N CYS A 344 -2.34 -19.78 5.78
CA CYS A 344 -1.17 -18.95 5.53
C CYS A 344 -1.03 -17.74 6.46
N TYR A 345 0.18 -17.19 6.53
CA TYR A 345 0.44 -15.89 7.14
C TYR A 345 1.06 -14.92 6.13
N CYS A 346 0.28 -13.99 5.60
CA CYS A 346 0.72 -12.99 4.61
C CYS A 346 0.93 -11.60 5.21
N GLY A 347 1.95 -10.87 4.74
CA GLY A 347 2.21 -9.48 5.12
C GLY A 347 3.39 -8.83 4.40
N PHE A 348 3.57 -7.53 4.60
CA PHE A 348 4.75 -6.81 4.12
C PHE A 348 5.92 -6.99 5.10
N VAL A 349 7.05 -7.44 4.58
CA VAL A 349 8.34 -7.49 5.27
C VAL A 349 9.33 -6.52 4.62
N GLN A 350 10.55 -6.43 5.16
CA GLN A 350 11.61 -5.57 4.62
C GLN A 350 11.91 -5.83 3.13
N TYR A 351 11.66 -7.03 2.64
CA TYR A 351 11.92 -7.47 1.26
C TYR A 351 10.67 -7.48 0.36
N GLY A 352 9.55 -6.88 0.80
CA GLY A 352 8.31 -6.82 0.04
C GLY A 352 7.18 -7.66 0.64
N PHE A 353 6.12 -7.89 -0.14
CA PHE A 353 4.98 -8.69 0.29
C PHE A 353 5.30 -10.19 0.20
N GLN A 354 5.14 -10.91 1.31
CA GLN A 354 5.44 -12.34 1.42
C GLN A 354 4.35 -13.06 2.21
N CYS A 355 4.16 -14.33 1.89
CA CYS A 355 3.27 -15.24 2.59
C CYS A 355 4.07 -16.43 3.14
N PHE A 356 3.91 -16.71 4.42
CA PHE A 356 4.60 -17.78 5.14
C PHE A 356 3.65 -18.91 5.46
N LEU A 357 4.18 -20.13 5.59
CA LEU A 357 3.43 -21.36 5.82
C LEU A 357 2.39 -21.62 4.73
N CYS A 358 2.76 -21.34 3.48
CA CYS A 358 1.92 -21.54 2.31
C CYS A 358 2.56 -22.53 1.33
N ALA A 359 1.70 -23.22 0.59
CA ALA A 359 2.00 -23.87 -0.66
C ALA A 359 1.40 -23.05 -1.84
N PRO A 360 1.90 -23.23 -3.08
CA PRO A 360 1.36 -22.55 -4.26
C PRO A 360 -0.16 -22.71 -4.44
N GLU A 361 -0.73 -23.85 -4.02
CA GLU A 361 -2.15 -24.17 -4.16
C GLU A 361 -3.05 -23.40 -3.17
N ASP A 362 -2.48 -22.79 -2.14
CA ASP A 362 -3.22 -22.01 -1.13
C ASP A 362 -3.66 -20.63 -1.65
N PHE A 363 -3.19 -20.24 -2.83
CA PHE A 363 -3.47 -18.95 -3.44
C PHE A 363 -4.71 -19.00 -4.36
N PRO A 364 -5.50 -17.91 -4.45
CA PRO A 364 -6.74 -17.91 -5.24
C PRO A 364 -6.45 -18.02 -6.75
N PRO A 365 -7.36 -18.59 -7.55
CA PRO A 365 -7.28 -18.41 -9.00
C PRO A 365 -7.50 -16.93 -9.37
N LEU A 366 -6.74 -16.43 -10.35
CA LEU A 366 -6.91 -15.12 -10.97
C LEU A 366 -7.52 -15.32 -12.35
N ARG A 367 -8.69 -14.74 -12.59
CA ARG A 367 -9.40 -14.88 -13.87
C ARG A 367 -9.46 -13.53 -14.59
N PHE A 368 -8.91 -13.49 -15.80
CA PHE A 368 -8.88 -12.32 -16.67
C PHE A 368 -9.91 -12.51 -17.78
N GLY A 369 -10.92 -11.63 -17.83
CA GLY A 369 -11.81 -11.50 -18.97
C GLY A 369 -11.22 -10.55 -19.99
N VAL A 370 -11.01 -11.04 -21.22
CA VAL A 370 -10.33 -10.34 -22.32
C VAL A 370 -11.29 -10.13 -23.49
N GLY A 371 -11.25 -8.94 -24.09
CA GLY A 371 -11.93 -8.65 -25.36
C GLY A 371 -13.46 -8.73 -25.32
N GLY A 372 -14.07 -8.77 -24.13
CA GLY A 372 -15.52 -8.84 -23.94
C GLY A 372 -16.14 -10.23 -24.09
N GLN A 373 -15.34 -11.24 -24.47
CA GLN A 373 -15.85 -12.59 -24.76
C GLN A 373 -14.90 -13.72 -24.34
N HIS A 374 -13.61 -13.47 -24.12
CA HIS A 374 -12.65 -14.51 -23.77
C HIS A 374 -12.32 -14.47 -22.29
N TYR A 375 -11.91 -15.60 -21.71
CA TYR A 375 -11.34 -15.62 -20.37
C TYR A 375 -10.08 -16.48 -20.29
N TYR A 376 -9.23 -16.14 -19.32
CA TYR A 376 -7.99 -16.84 -19.00
C TYR A 376 -7.82 -16.92 -17.48
N VAL A 377 -7.34 -18.05 -16.97
CA VAL A 377 -7.19 -18.32 -15.54
C VAL A 377 -5.74 -18.65 -15.23
N LEU A 378 -5.16 -17.91 -14.30
CA LEU A 378 -3.90 -18.25 -13.63
C LEU A 378 -4.24 -18.88 -12.28
N GLU A 379 -3.76 -20.09 -12.05
CA GLU A 379 -3.85 -20.74 -10.75
C GLU A 379 -2.73 -20.24 -9.82
N GLY A 380 -2.86 -20.49 -8.52
CA GLY A 380 -1.85 -20.09 -7.53
C GLY A 380 -0.40 -20.36 -7.93
N PRO A 381 -0.04 -21.57 -8.43
CA PRO A 381 1.30 -21.88 -8.92
C PRO A 381 1.78 -21.02 -10.09
N ASP A 382 0.87 -20.51 -10.92
CA ASP A 382 1.25 -19.74 -12.12
C ASP A 382 1.79 -18.34 -11.77
N TYR A 383 1.34 -17.76 -10.64
CA TYR A 383 1.69 -16.39 -10.24
C TYR A 383 2.33 -16.29 -8.85
N THR A 384 2.81 -17.40 -8.29
CA THR A 384 3.53 -17.42 -7.02
C THR A 384 4.87 -18.12 -7.15
N LEU A 385 5.88 -17.58 -6.48
CA LEU A 385 7.19 -18.21 -6.34
C LEU A 385 7.39 -18.63 -4.89
N CYS A 386 7.39 -19.92 -4.63
CA CYS A 386 7.55 -20.50 -3.29
C CYS A 386 8.94 -21.11 -3.09
N VAL A 387 9.65 -20.65 -2.07
CA VAL A 387 10.92 -21.23 -1.61
C VAL A 387 10.68 -21.81 -0.22
N GLY A 388 10.55 -23.13 -0.14
CA GLY A 388 10.14 -23.82 1.09
C GLY A 388 8.68 -23.47 1.43
N LEU A 389 8.47 -22.93 2.64
CA LEU A 389 7.15 -22.49 3.11
C LEU A 389 6.93 -20.97 2.96
N THR A 390 7.78 -20.29 2.20
CA THR A 390 7.68 -18.85 1.96
C THR A 390 7.39 -18.60 0.49
N CYS A 391 6.27 -17.94 0.21
CA CYS A 391 5.80 -17.64 -1.13
C CYS A 391 5.77 -16.13 -1.37
N ILE A 392 6.15 -15.73 -2.59
CA ILE A 392 6.07 -14.37 -3.10
C ILE A 392 5.02 -14.35 -4.19
N VAL A 393 4.12 -13.37 -4.15
CA VAL A 393 3.14 -13.14 -5.22
C VAL A 393 3.81 -12.34 -6.33
N LEU A 394 3.78 -12.85 -7.56
CA LEU A 394 4.48 -12.30 -8.72
C LEU A 394 3.70 -11.16 -9.39
N VAL A 395 3.39 -10.14 -8.59
CA VAL A 395 2.65 -8.92 -8.99
C VAL A 395 3.43 -7.67 -8.58
N GLN A 396 3.27 -6.58 -9.32
CA GLN A 396 3.89 -5.29 -9.00
C GLN A 396 2.97 -4.12 -9.34
N PRO A 397 3.19 -2.93 -8.75
CA PRO A 397 2.57 -1.71 -9.25
C PRO A 397 3.06 -1.45 -10.68
N SER A 398 2.15 -1.19 -11.63
CA SER A 398 2.52 -0.95 -13.03
C SER A 398 3.14 0.43 -13.28
N GLY A 399 3.09 1.33 -12.30
CA GLY A 399 3.53 2.73 -12.45
C GLY A 399 2.59 3.60 -13.29
N GLN A 400 1.51 3.03 -13.82
CA GLN A 400 0.48 3.70 -14.62
C GLN A 400 -0.92 3.25 -14.15
N GLU A 401 -1.99 3.93 -14.57
CA GLU A 401 -3.37 3.50 -14.28
C GLU A 401 -3.86 2.41 -15.27
N MET A 402 -2.99 1.44 -15.58
CA MET A 402 -3.27 0.34 -16.51
C MET A 402 -2.69 -0.98 -16.00
N TRP A 403 -3.29 -2.10 -16.40
CA TRP A 403 -2.78 -3.44 -16.12
C TRP A 403 -1.65 -3.82 -17.08
N VAL A 404 -0.76 -4.70 -16.65
CA VAL A 404 0.30 -5.29 -17.48
C VAL A 404 0.21 -6.79 -17.39
N LEU A 405 -0.02 -7.45 -18.51
CA LEU A 405 0.07 -8.90 -18.63
C LEU A 405 1.50 -9.24 -19.08
N GLY A 406 2.38 -9.42 -18.10
CA GLY A 406 3.79 -9.72 -18.31
C GLY A 406 4.10 -11.21 -18.49
N ASP A 407 5.37 -11.58 -18.29
CA ASP A 407 5.87 -12.96 -18.45
C ASP A 407 5.08 -13.98 -17.63
N VAL A 408 4.69 -13.65 -16.39
CA VAL A 408 3.82 -14.51 -15.56
C VAL A 408 2.56 -14.96 -16.32
N PHE A 409 1.93 -14.09 -17.10
CA PHE A 409 0.78 -14.44 -17.92
C PHE A 409 1.22 -15.14 -19.23
N MET A 410 2.25 -14.62 -19.91
CA MET A 410 2.69 -15.10 -21.22
C MET A 410 3.35 -16.49 -21.18
N LYS A 411 3.98 -16.89 -20.06
CA LYS A 411 4.46 -18.26 -19.84
C LYS A 411 3.34 -19.28 -19.80
N LYS A 412 2.15 -18.87 -19.34
CA LYS A 412 0.98 -19.76 -19.28
C LYS A 412 0.29 -19.87 -20.63
N PHE A 413 0.25 -18.79 -21.40
CA PHE A 413 -0.52 -18.70 -22.63
C PHE A 413 0.34 -18.23 -23.81
N TYR A 414 0.52 -19.13 -24.79
CA TYR A 414 1.20 -18.83 -26.06
C TYR A 414 0.53 -17.63 -26.74
N SER A 415 1.29 -16.59 -27.10
CA SER A 415 0.74 -15.33 -27.60
C SER A 415 1.10 -15.08 -29.07
N LEU A 416 0.15 -14.49 -29.82
CA LEU A 416 0.30 -14.10 -31.21
C LEU A 416 -0.11 -12.64 -31.39
N TYR A 417 0.71 -11.90 -32.13
CA TYR A 417 0.57 -10.47 -32.39
C TYR A 417 0.43 -10.24 -33.89
N ASP A 418 -0.66 -9.61 -34.33
CA ASP A 418 -0.99 -9.37 -35.74
C ASP A 418 -0.99 -7.85 -36.00
N VAL A 419 0.12 -7.37 -36.55
CA VAL A 419 0.39 -5.94 -36.75
C VAL A 419 -0.48 -5.37 -37.85
N GLU A 420 -0.76 -6.13 -38.92
CA GLU A 420 -1.59 -5.67 -40.03
C GLU A 420 -3.04 -5.49 -39.59
N LYS A 421 -3.62 -6.50 -38.93
CA LYS A 421 -5.03 -6.47 -38.51
C LYS A 421 -5.25 -5.79 -37.16
N LYS A 422 -4.19 -5.30 -36.51
CA LYS A 422 -4.24 -4.60 -35.21
C LYS A 422 -4.98 -5.41 -34.16
N ARG A 423 -4.61 -6.68 -34.05
CA ARG A 423 -5.20 -7.64 -33.09
C ARG A 423 -4.11 -8.50 -32.50
N MET A 424 -4.39 -9.09 -31.35
CA MET A 424 -3.51 -10.06 -30.74
C MET A 424 -4.34 -11.11 -30.03
N GLY A 425 -3.77 -12.25 -29.69
CA GLY A 425 -4.52 -13.30 -29.03
C GLY A 425 -3.63 -14.31 -28.35
N PHE A 426 -4.29 -15.22 -27.64
CA PHE A 426 -3.62 -16.30 -26.96
C PHE A 426 -4.17 -17.65 -27.42
N ALA A 427 -3.32 -18.65 -27.43
CA ALA A 427 -3.71 -20.02 -27.75
C ALA A 427 -4.53 -20.61 -26.59
N CYS A 428 -5.67 -21.18 -26.92
CA CYS A 428 -6.50 -21.90 -25.96
C CYS A 428 -6.84 -23.30 -26.47
N PRO A 429 -6.44 -24.38 -25.76
CA PRO A 429 -6.87 -25.74 -26.04
C PRO A 429 -8.40 -25.88 -25.96
N ALA A 430 -9.00 -26.65 -26.87
CA ALA A 430 -10.46 -26.79 -26.96
C ALA A 430 -11.13 -27.29 -25.66
N ASP A 431 -10.47 -28.19 -24.94
CA ASP A 431 -10.98 -28.80 -23.70
C ASP A 431 -10.40 -28.17 -22.43
N SER A 432 -9.82 -26.96 -22.53
CA SER A 432 -9.24 -26.26 -21.38
C SER A 432 -10.32 -25.70 -20.44
N ILE A 433 -10.11 -25.84 -19.14
CA ILE A 433 -10.87 -25.11 -18.10
C ILE A 433 -10.22 -23.78 -17.72
N LEU A 434 -8.98 -23.56 -18.16
CA LEU A 434 -8.17 -22.38 -17.82
C LEU A 434 -8.32 -21.25 -18.84
N CYS A 435 -8.97 -21.51 -19.97
CA CYS A 435 -9.27 -20.49 -20.96
C CYS A 435 -10.51 -20.87 -21.77
N GLY A 436 -11.15 -19.90 -22.42
CA GLY A 436 -12.37 -20.18 -23.17
C GLY A 436 -13.13 -18.92 -23.56
N VAL A 437 -14.37 -19.13 -23.97
CA VAL A 437 -15.32 -18.06 -24.27
C VAL A 437 -16.32 -17.91 -23.11
N ASP A 438 -16.51 -16.69 -22.62
CA ASP A 438 -17.61 -16.31 -21.76
C ASP A 438 -18.93 -16.47 -22.53
N THR A 439 -19.61 -17.60 -22.37
CA THR A 439 -20.93 -17.81 -22.99
C THR A 439 -21.93 -16.83 -22.35
N GLN A 440 -22.50 -15.92 -23.15
CA GLN A 440 -23.57 -15.02 -22.71
C GLN A 440 -24.92 -15.73 -22.45
N ASP A 441 -25.00 -17.05 -22.65
CA ASP A 441 -26.24 -17.82 -22.47
C ASP A 441 -26.30 -18.49 -21.10
N GLY A 442 -26.89 -17.79 -20.14
CA GLY A 442 -27.30 -18.32 -18.85
C GLY A 442 -28.49 -19.27 -18.95
N THR A 443 -28.43 -20.30 -19.81
CA THR A 443 -29.28 -21.49 -19.66
C THR A 443 -28.49 -22.55 -18.90
N VAL A 444 -28.48 -22.39 -17.57
CA VAL A 444 -28.09 -23.45 -16.65
C VAL A 444 -28.99 -24.65 -16.94
N SER A 445 -28.40 -25.69 -17.54
CA SER A 445 -28.95 -27.03 -17.52
C SER A 445 -29.11 -27.45 -16.06
N ASN A 446 -30.34 -27.33 -15.54
CA ASN A 446 -30.75 -27.84 -14.25
C ASN A 446 -30.38 -29.32 -14.11
N ASN A 447 -29.30 -29.61 -13.38
CA ASN A 447 -29.22 -30.78 -12.52
C ASN A 447 -28.87 -30.27 -11.12
N GLY A 448 -29.86 -30.38 -10.23
CA GLY A 448 -29.98 -29.58 -9.02
C GLY A 448 -28.90 -29.82 -7.97
N ASN A 449 -28.46 -28.72 -7.36
CA ASN A 449 -28.58 -28.48 -5.90
C ASN A 449 -27.93 -27.18 -5.43
N ASP A 450 -27.71 -26.17 -6.29
CA ASP A 450 -27.22 -24.88 -5.82
C ASP A 450 -28.23 -23.76 -6.13
N LEU A 451 -28.73 -23.14 -5.07
CA LEU A 451 -29.56 -21.94 -5.09
C LEU A 451 -28.80 -20.79 -5.78
N PRO A 452 -29.42 -20.03 -6.70
CA PRO A 452 -28.76 -18.89 -7.32
C PRO A 452 -28.76 -17.72 -6.34
N LEU A 453 -27.62 -17.48 -5.70
CA LEU A 453 -27.37 -16.23 -4.98
C LEU A 453 -26.85 -15.20 -5.99
N SER A 454 -27.77 -14.43 -6.54
CA SER A 454 -27.50 -13.09 -7.08
C SER A 454 -27.02 -12.19 -5.92
N GLN A 455 -25.75 -12.30 -5.55
CA GLN A 455 -25.10 -11.30 -4.70
C GLN A 455 -24.51 -10.20 -5.58
N PRO A 456 -24.76 -8.92 -5.28
CA PRO A 456 -24.03 -7.85 -5.94
C PRO A 456 -22.54 -8.01 -5.60
N SER A 457 -21.70 -8.08 -6.63
CA SER A 457 -20.24 -8.03 -6.48
C SER A 457 -19.88 -6.81 -5.65
N SER A 458 -19.32 -7.03 -4.45
CA SER A 458 -18.81 -5.94 -3.62
C SER A 458 -17.71 -5.21 -4.41
N PRO A 459 -17.74 -3.87 -4.52
CA PRO A 459 -16.67 -3.16 -5.21
C PRO A 459 -15.34 -3.42 -4.49
N PHE A 460 -14.32 -3.76 -5.27
CA PHE A 460 -12.93 -4.01 -4.84
C PHE A 460 -12.31 -2.85 -4.02
N PHE A 461 -12.96 -1.68 -4.03
CA PHE A 461 -12.46 -0.41 -3.54
C PHE A 461 -12.94 0.01 -2.14
N GLU A 462 -13.64 -0.83 -1.37
CA GLU A 462 -14.15 -0.36 -0.07
C GLU A 462 -13.06 0.08 0.95
N ASN A 463 -11.76 -0.17 0.71
CA ASN A 463 -10.71 0.04 1.74
C ASN A 463 -9.46 0.86 1.34
N SER A 464 -9.39 1.55 0.20
CA SER A 464 -8.19 2.33 -0.16
C SER A 464 -8.23 3.79 0.31
N PHE A 465 -7.24 4.20 1.11
CA PHE A 465 -7.03 5.56 1.60
C PHE A 465 -5.95 6.28 0.77
N ASN A 466 -6.28 7.47 0.26
CA ASN A 466 -5.34 8.43 -0.35
C ASN A 466 -5.26 9.68 0.53
N MET A 467 -4.10 10.33 0.66
CA MET A 467 -3.94 11.51 1.53
C MET A 467 -4.68 12.75 1.01
N TYR A 468 -4.99 12.79 -0.28
CA TYR A 468 -5.90 13.76 -0.90
C TYR A 468 -7.39 13.44 -0.69
N ASP A 469 -7.72 12.22 -0.22
CA ASP A 469 -9.08 11.75 0.09
C ASP A 469 -9.40 11.86 1.59
N MET A 470 -8.68 12.72 2.34
CA MET A 470 -9.17 13.15 3.65
C MET A 470 -10.52 13.81 3.44
N ASP A 471 -11.59 13.07 3.77
CA ASP A 471 -12.95 13.55 3.70
C ASP A 471 -13.03 14.93 4.38
N THR A 472 -13.72 15.87 3.73
CA THR A 472 -13.98 17.23 4.25
C THR A 472 -14.46 17.20 5.71
N HIS A 473 -15.18 16.15 6.09
CA HIS A 473 -15.61 15.88 7.47
C HIS A 473 -14.44 15.66 8.44
N ALA A 474 -13.45 14.84 8.07
CA ALA A 474 -12.27 14.57 8.89
C ALA A 474 -11.41 15.83 9.07
N VAL A 475 -11.25 16.63 8.01
CA VAL A 475 -10.56 17.92 8.07
C VAL A 475 -11.26 18.87 9.03
N LEU A 476 -12.58 19.00 8.94
CA LEU A 476 -13.37 19.89 9.79
C LEU A 476 -13.36 19.46 11.27
N VAL A 477 -13.47 18.16 11.54
CA VAL A 477 -13.38 17.61 12.90
C VAL A 477 -12.01 17.87 13.52
N LEU A 478 -10.92 17.68 12.76
CA LEU A 478 -9.57 18.00 13.21
C LEU A 478 -9.40 19.52 13.45
N PHE A 479 -9.92 20.36 12.56
CA PHE A 479 -9.87 21.81 12.72
C PHE A 479 -10.56 22.28 14.01
N LEU A 480 -11.78 21.81 14.28
CA LEU A 480 -12.55 22.21 15.46
C LEU A 480 -12.00 21.65 16.76
N SER A 481 -11.56 20.39 16.75
CA SER A 481 -10.83 19.82 17.90
C SER A 481 -9.52 20.58 18.15
N GLY A 482 -8.86 21.09 17.10
CA GLY A 482 -7.71 22.00 17.21
C GLY A 482 -8.03 23.30 17.95
N LEU A 483 -9.14 23.96 17.60
CA LEU A 483 -9.61 25.16 18.33
C LEU A 483 -9.97 24.83 19.79
N SER A 484 -10.56 23.66 20.02
CA SER A 484 -10.92 23.14 21.35
C SER A 484 -9.69 22.86 22.22
N LEU A 485 -8.59 22.35 21.63
CA LEU A 485 -7.29 22.20 22.28
C LEU A 485 -6.75 23.56 22.72
N VAL A 486 -6.71 24.55 21.83
CA VAL A 486 -6.24 25.91 22.13
C VAL A 486 -7.04 26.53 23.28
N GLY A 487 -8.38 26.41 23.24
CA GLY A 487 -9.25 26.88 24.31
C GLY A 487 -8.95 26.21 25.66
N SER A 488 -8.69 24.90 25.65
CA SER A 488 -8.38 24.15 26.87
C SER A 488 -7.01 24.52 27.45
N VAL A 489 -5.99 24.67 26.59
CA VAL A 489 -4.65 25.15 26.98
C VAL A 489 -4.74 26.53 27.62
N PHE A 490 -5.58 27.42 27.09
CA PHE A 490 -5.76 28.77 27.65
C PHE A 490 -6.26 28.75 29.11
N ILE A 491 -7.25 27.91 29.44
CA ILE A 491 -7.78 27.80 30.81
C ILE A 491 -6.73 27.19 31.74
N VAL A 492 -6.09 26.10 31.31
CA VAL A 492 -5.05 25.40 32.09
C VAL A 492 -3.87 26.35 32.38
N SER A 493 -3.38 27.07 31.36
CA SER A 493 -2.31 28.06 31.51
C SER A 493 -2.72 29.21 32.43
N SER A 494 -3.95 29.70 32.33
CA SER A 494 -4.46 30.75 33.22
C SER A 494 -4.45 30.32 34.69
N PHE A 495 -4.79 29.05 34.97
CA PHE A 495 -4.79 28.52 36.32
C PHE A 495 -3.37 28.38 36.90
N VAL A 496 -2.41 27.93 36.09
CA VAL A 496 -0.99 27.82 36.47
C VAL A 496 -0.37 29.20 36.75
N GLN A 497 -0.70 30.20 35.92
CA GLN A 497 -0.17 31.56 36.05
C GLN A 497 -0.70 32.32 37.28
N TYR A 498 -1.88 31.97 37.78
CA TYR A 498 -2.51 32.65 38.91
C TYR A 498 -2.82 31.67 40.06
N PRO A 499 -1.84 31.33 40.91
CA PRO A 499 -2.00 30.36 41.99
C PRO A 499 -3.13 30.70 42.99
N ILE A 500 -3.51 31.97 43.10
CA ILE A 500 -4.63 32.43 43.94
C ILE A 500 -5.96 31.74 43.57
N LEU A 501 -6.12 31.33 42.30
CA LEU A 501 -7.29 30.62 41.80
C LEU A 501 -7.40 29.19 42.35
N SER A 502 -6.29 28.58 42.78
CA SER A 502 -6.27 27.21 43.33
C SER A 502 -7.02 27.07 44.65
N SER A 503 -7.18 28.16 45.39
CA SER A 503 -7.90 28.19 46.67
C SER A 503 -9.42 28.06 46.53
N PHE A 504 -9.95 28.23 45.32
CA PHE A 504 -11.38 28.24 45.05
C PHE A 504 -11.85 26.93 44.39
N ARG A 505 -12.76 26.23 45.08
CA ARG A 505 -13.34 24.94 44.67
C ARG A 505 -13.89 24.94 43.24
N SER A 506 -14.67 25.96 42.87
CA SER A 506 -15.25 26.08 41.53
C SER A 506 -14.19 26.12 40.43
N PHE A 507 -13.10 26.85 40.66
CA PHE A 507 -12.02 27.00 39.67
C PHE A 507 -11.23 25.68 39.49
N SER A 508 -11.10 24.88 40.54
CA SER A 508 -10.49 23.55 40.45
C SER A 508 -11.30 22.58 39.58
N LEU A 509 -12.64 22.59 39.67
CA LEU A 509 -13.48 21.79 38.77
C LEU A 509 -13.31 22.18 37.30
N PHE A 510 -13.27 23.48 37.02
CA PHE A 510 -13.04 23.99 35.67
C PHE A 510 -11.70 23.58 35.09
N PHE A 511 -10.66 23.65 35.91
CA PHE A 511 -9.33 23.19 35.54
C PHE A 511 -9.35 21.72 35.11
N TRP A 512 -9.92 20.84 35.95
CA TRP A 512 -9.97 19.40 35.64
C TRP A 512 -10.87 19.06 34.44
N LEU A 513 -12.01 19.74 34.28
CA LEU A 513 -12.83 19.63 33.07
C LEU A 513 -12.03 19.98 31.80
N SER A 514 -11.24 21.06 31.87
CA SER A 514 -10.42 21.51 30.75
C SER A 514 -9.24 20.57 30.46
N VAL A 515 -8.61 19.99 31.48
CA VAL A 515 -7.57 18.96 31.31
C VAL A 515 -8.14 17.70 30.65
N CYS A 516 -9.33 17.25 31.05
CA CYS A 516 -9.97 16.09 30.43
C CYS A 516 -10.34 16.36 28.97
N THR A 517 -10.85 17.57 28.68
CA THR A 517 -11.17 18.00 27.31
C THR A 517 -9.92 18.08 26.43
N LEU A 518 -8.80 18.55 26.98
CA LEU A 518 -7.50 18.57 26.32
C LEU A 518 -7.02 17.16 25.97
N GLY A 519 -7.04 16.24 26.94
CA GLY A 519 -6.62 14.85 26.74
C GLY A 519 -7.48 14.11 25.71
N TYR A 520 -8.80 14.32 25.75
CA TYR A 520 -9.74 13.74 24.79
C TYR A 520 -9.45 14.18 23.35
N ASN A 521 -9.34 15.50 23.11
CA ASN A 521 -9.09 16.04 21.78
C ASN A 521 -7.66 15.75 21.28
N LEU A 522 -6.68 15.64 22.17
CA LEU A 522 -5.31 15.28 21.81
C LEU A 522 -5.23 13.82 21.36
N THR A 523 -5.96 12.93 22.04
CA THR A 523 -6.07 11.51 21.63
C THR A 523 -6.67 11.39 20.23
N LEU A 524 -7.70 12.20 19.93
CA LEU A 524 -8.33 12.28 18.61
C LEU A 524 -7.38 12.83 17.53
N TRP A 525 -6.60 13.87 17.85
CA TRP A 525 -5.59 14.42 16.95
C TRP A 525 -4.46 13.44 16.66
N ILE A 526 -3.90 12.79 17.69
CA ILE A 526 -2.86 11.77 17.52
C ILE A 526 -3.40 10.63 16.66
N ALA A 527 -4.63 10.17 16.91
CA ALA A 527 -5.24 9.13 16.10
C ALA A 527 -5.48 9.55 14.64
N GLY A 528 -5.85 10.81 14.40
CA GLY A 528 -6.08 11.36 13.06
C GLY A 528 -4.80 11.60 12.25
N VAL A 529 -3.73 12.09 12.91
CA VAL A 529 -2.44 12.39 12.28
C VAL A 529 -1.58 11.13 12.09
N TRP A 530 -1.64 10.17 13.01
CA TRP A 530 -0.78 8.97 13.01
C TRP A 530 -1.30 7.83 12.11
N ARG A 531 -2.18 8.15 11.16
CA ARG A 531 -2.87 7.17 10.29
C ARG A 531 -1.97 6.47 9.25
N ALA A 532 -0.69 6.82 9.18
CA ALA A 532 0.19 6.54 8.04
C ALA A 532 1.22 5.40 8.23
N HIS A 533 1.23 4.69 9.35
CA HIS A 533 2.09 3.51 9.49
C HIS A 533 1.34 2.38 10.17
N GLN A 534 1.51 1.17 9.65
CA GLN A 534 0.89 -0.06 10.14
C GLN A 534 0.91 -0.14 11.68
N MET A 535 -0.23 0.11 12.33
CA MET A 535 -0.29 0.12 13.80
C MET A 535 -0.76 -1.22 14.35
N HIS A 536 0.01 -1.70 15.31
CA HIS A 536 -0.32 -2.82 16.19
C HIS A 536 -1.65 -2.60 16.93
N VAL A 537 -2.41 -3.68 17.05
CA VAL A 537 -3.71 -3.79 17.77
C VAL A 537 -3.70 -3.11 19.16
N LEU A 538 -2.57 -3.19 19.87
CA LEU A 538 -2.38 -2.62 21.21
C LEU A 538 -2.50 -1.08 21.24
N PHE A 539 -1.97 -0.39 20.22
CA PHE A 539 -2.00 1.08 20.19
C PHE A 539 -3.42 1.62 19.98
N CYS A 540 -4.18 0.97 19.10
CA CYS A 540 -5.60 1.28 18.90
C CYS A 540 -6.44 1.03 20.16
N ALA A 541 -6.17 -0.07 20.87
CA ALA A 541 -6.82 -0.37 22.15
C ALA A 541 -6.55 0.73 23.20
N LEU A 542 -5.29 1.18 23.30
CA LEU A 542 -4.87 2.24 24.21
C LEU A 542 -5.55 3.58 23.90
N LEU A 543 -5.55 4.01 22.63
CA LEU A 543 -6.20 5.26 22.22
C LEU A 543 -7.70 5.26 22.52
N LYS A 544 -8.41 4.16 22.22
CA LYS A 544 -9.83 4.03 22.56
C LYS A 544 -10.09 4.07 24.07
N SER A 545 -9.28 3.37 24.86
CA SER A 545 -9.41 3.37 26.33
C SER A 545 -9.17 4.76 26.92
N MET A 546 -8.17 5.49 26.42
CA MET A 546 -7.91 6.89 26.78
C MET A 546 -9.10 7.79 26.42
N GLN A 547 -9.67 7.65 25.22
CA GLN A 547 -10.83 8.44 24.80
C GLN A 547 -12.06 8.17 25.69
N GLN A 548 -12.33 6.91 26.04
CA GLN A 548 -13.43 6.54 26.94
C GLN A 548 -13.23 7.10 28.36
N PHE A 549 -12.00 7.02 28.87
CA PHE A 549 -11.64 7.61 30.16
C PHE A 549 -11.88 9.12 30.19
N PHE A 550 -11.34 9.86 29.23
CA PHE A 550 -11.51 11.31 29.19
C PHE A 550 -12.96 11.73 28.93
N GLY A 551 -13.68 11.02 28.04
CA GLY A 551 -15.08 11.31 27.74
C GLY A 551 -15.99 11.16 28.97
N THR A 552 -15.80 10.10 29.74
CA THR A 552 -16.55 9.86 30.98
C THR A 552 -16.19 10.90 32.05
N ALA A 553 -14.91 11.24 32.18
CA ALA A 553 -14.46 12.28 33.11
C ALA A 553 -15.07 13.65 32.78
N ILE A 554 -15.17 14.01 31.50
CA ILE A 554 -15.84 15.23 31.04
C ILE A 554 -17.29 15.28 31.54
N LEU A 555 -18.06 14.21 31.36
CA LEU A 555 -19.47 14.15 31.80
C LEU A 555 -19.61 14.32 33.32
N LEU A 556 -18.73 13.68 34.10
CA LEU A 556 -18.72 13.77 35.56
C LEU A 556 -18.38 15.17 36.06
N PHE A 557 -17.32 15.78 35.52
CA PHE A 557 -16.94 17.14 35.93
C PHE A 557 -17.97 18.18 35.50
N SER A 558 -18.59 18.02 34.33
CA SER A 558 -19.73 18.85 33.90
C SER A 558 -20.94 18.73 34.84
N ALA A 559 -21.27 17.52 35.30
CA ALA A 559 -22.33 17.31 36.28
C ALA A 559 -21.99 17.95 37.65
N ALA A 560 -20.73 17.81 38.09
CA ALA A 560 -20.25 18.42 39.32
C ALA A 560 -20.34 19.96 39.28
N VAL A 561 -20.02 20.59 38.14
CA VAL A 561 -20.20 22.04 37.93
C VAL A 561 -21.68 22.45 38.10
N GLY A 562 -22.61 21.68 37.53
CA GLY A 562 -24.05 21.92 37.69
C GLY A 562 -24.52 21.79 39.14
N LEU A 563 -24.05 20.78 39.86
CA LEU A 563 -24.36 20.60 41.29
C LEU A 563 -23.80 21.73 42.15
N GLU A 564 -22.58 22.19 41.89
CA GLU A 564 -22.01 23.34 42.60
C GLU A 564 -22.82 24.62 42.36
N LEU A 565 -23.34 24.83 41.15
CA LEU A 565 -24.23 25.95 40.86
C LEU A 565 -25.54 25.85 41.68
N ILE A 566 -26.18 24.67 41.72
CA ILE A 566 -27.39 24.44 42.51
C ILE A 566 -27.12 24.72 44.00
N ARG A 567 -25.97 24.27 44.53
CA ARG A 567 -25.57 24.52 45.92
C ARG A 567 -25.38 26.01 46.19
N ALA A 568 -24.70 26.71 45.29
CA ALA A 568 -24.47 28.15 45.39
C ALA A 568 -25.78 28.94 45.40
N ILE A 569 -26.78 28.52 44.61
CA ILE A 569 -28.11 29.15 44.54
C ILE A 569 -28.95 28.85 45.78
N ARG A 570 -28.99 27.59 46.23
CA ARG A 570 -29.83 27.14 47.35
C ARG A 570 -29.28 27.50 48.73
N TRP A 571 -28.06 28.04 48.81
CA TRP A 571 -27.40 28.44 50.06
C TRP A 571 -27.52 27.40 51.18
N THR A 572 -27.02 26.19 50.91
CA THR A 572 -26.90 25.18 51.98
C THR A 572 -25.69 25.52 52.85
N HIS A 573 -25.94 26.03 54.05
CA HIS A 573 -24.91 26.44 55.00
C HIS A 573 -24.12 25.21 55.48
N SER A 574 -22.96 24.93 54.91
CA SER A 574 -22.02 23.95 55.46
C SER A 574 -20.62 24.13 54.86
N SER A 575 -19.90 25.13 55.36
CA SER A 575 -18.44 25.25 55.18
C SER A 575 -17.68 24.43 56.23
N THR A 576 -18.13 23.19 56.53
CA THR A 576 -17.37 22.31 57.44
C THR A 576 -16.28 21.57 56.64
N VAL A 577 -15.12 21.39 57.28
CA VAL A 577 -13.94 20.70 56.72
C VAL A 577 -14.29 19.26 56.28
N GLU A 578 -15.24 18.61 56.95
CA GLU A 578 -15.73 17.27 56.63
C GLU A 578 -16.33 17.17 55.21
N TYR A 579 -17.03 18.20 54.72
CA TYR A 579 -17.60 18.18 53.37
C TYR A 579 -16.57 18.43 52.25
N LYS A 580 -15.42 19.06 52.54
CA LYS A 580 -14.30 19.12 51.59
C LYS A 580 -13.72 17.73 51.36
N LEU A 581 -13.56 16.95 52.43
CA LEU A 581 -13.05 15.58 52.35
C LEU A 581 -14.04 14.69 51.59
N VAL A 582 -15.32 14.68 51.97
CA VAL A 582 -16.36 13.88 51.29
C VAL A 582 -16.48 14.25 49.81
N TYR A 583 -16.36 15.53 49.47
CA TYR A 583 -16.39 15.97 48.08
C TYR A 583 -15.18 15.49 47.26
N HIS A 584 -13.97 15.64 47.80
CA HIS A 584 -12.77 15.12 47.13
C HIS A 584 -12.82 13.60 47.04
N VAL A 585 -13.28 12.90 48.07
CA VAL A 585 -13.48 11.44 48.05
C VAL A 585 -14.48 11.06 46.95
N VAL A 586 -15.62 11.73 46.82
CA VAL A 586 -16.59 11.44 45.76
C VAL A 586 -16.00 11.69 44.36
N ILE A 587 -15.26 12.78 44.16
CA ILE A 587 -14.59 13.08 42.88
C ILE A 587 -13.52 12.05 42.55
N TRP A 588 -12.65 11.72 43.51
CA TRP A 588 -11.56 10.77 43.31
C TRP A 588 -12.05 9.33 43.19
N CYS A 589 -13.09 8.93 43.93
CA CYS A 589 -13.75 7.64 43.75
C CYS A 589 -14.46 7.55 42.39
N SER A 590 -15.08 8.63 41.91
CA SER A 590 -15.68 8.66 40.57
C SER A 590 -14.62 8.60 39.47
N ALA A 591 -13.48 9.27 39.64
CA ALA A 591 -12.34 9.19 38.73
C ALA A 591 -11.68 7.81 38.74
N ALA A 592 -11.52 7.19 39.92
CA ALA A 592 -10.98 5.84 40.06
C ALA A 592 -11.92 4.78 39.47
N PHE A 593 -13.23 4.92 39.70
CA PHE A 593 -14.25 4.09 39.07
C PHE A 593 -14.21 4.23 37.55
N THR A 594 -14.12 5.46 37.03
CA THR A 594 -13.98 5.73 35.60
C THR A 594 -12.73 5.09 35.00
N GLY A 595 -11.59 5.16 35.69
CA GLY A 595 -10.33 4.50 35.28
C GLY A 595 -10.44 2.98 35.23
N ALA A 596 -10.99 2.37 36.28
CA ALA A 596 -11.20 0.92 36.34
C ALA A 596 -12.23 0.43 35.30
N PHE A 597 -13.26 1.24 35.06
CA PHE A 597 -14.33 0.96 34.12
C PHE A 597 -13.85 1.02 32.65
N SER A 598 -13.05 2.03 32.28
CA SER A 598 -12.43 2.14 30.94
C SER A 598 -11.42 1.03 30.64
N LEU A 599 -10.77 0.49 31.68
CA LEU A 599 -9.92 -0.71 31.57
C LEU A 599 -10.77 -1.95 31.29
N PHE A 600 -11.89 -2.12 32.00
CA PHE A 600 -12.79 -3.27 31.85
C PHE A 600 -13.52 -3.29 30.50
N THR A 601 -14.01 -2.15 30.01
CA THR A 601 -14.65 -2.04 28.68
C THR A 601 -13.66 -2.16 27.53
N GLY A 602 -12.41 -1.73 27.73
CA GLY A 602 -11.31 -1.96 26.77
C GLY A 602 -10.95 -3.44 26.62
N LEU A 603 -11.13 -4.24 27.68
CA LEU A 603 -10.93 -5.70 27.68
C LEU A 603 -12.10 -6.47 27.02
N ILE A 604 -13.34 -6.01 27.18
CA ILE A 604 -14.54 -6.67 26.61
C ILE A 604 -14.79 -6.28 25.14
N GLY A 605 -14.29 -5.11 24.69
CA GLY A 605 -14.44 -4.61 23.31
C GLY A 605 -13.57 -5.29 22.25
N PHE A 606 -12.93 -6.42 22.55
CA PHE A 606 -12.11 -7.20 21.63
C PHE A 606 -12.78 -8.55 21.30
N LEU A 607 -13.79 -8.51 20.44
CA LEU A 607 -14.12 -9.62 19.56
C LEU A 607 -13.97 -9.13 18.12
N PRO A 608 -12.92 -9.53 17.40
CA PRO A 608 -12.70 -9.11 16.03
C PRO A 608 -13.56 -9.95 15.08
N ASP A 609 -14.58 -9.32 14.49
CA ASP A 609 -15.20 -9.83 13.26
C ASP A 609 -14.74 -8.94 12.09
N GLY A 610 -13.76 -9.44 11.33
CA GLY A 610 -13.73 -9.30 9.86
C GLY A 610 -13.57 -7.93 9.21
N ALA A 611 -13.03 -6.89 9.87
CA ALA A 611 -12.65 -5.65 9.19
C ALA A 611 -11.26 -5.17 9.63
N GLY A 612 -10.41 -4.83 8.65
CA GLY A 612 -9.01 -4.47 8.82
C GLY A 612 -8.73 -3.33 9.84
N PRO A 613 -7.47 -3.21 10.28
CA PRO A 613 -7.08 -2.47 11.50
C PRO A 613 -7.35 -0.95 11.48
N CYS A 614 -7.67 -0.35 10.32
CA CYS A 614 -8.00 1.07 10.22
C CYS A 614 -9.50 1.42 10.19
N ARG A 615 -10.42 0.45 9.93
CA ARG A 615 -11.86 0.64 10.21
C ARG A 615 -12.18 0.34 11.68
N ALA A 616 -11.48 -0.63 12.29
CA ALA A 616 -11.65 -1.02 13.69
C ALA A 616 -11.46 0.12 14.70
N CYS A 617 -10.62 1.13 14.40
CA CYS A 617 -10.27 2.15 15.38
C CYS A 617 -11.33 3.28 15.51
N PHE A 618 -12.13 3.55 14.47
CA PHE A 618 -13.13 4.65 14.49
C PHE A 618 -14.54 4.29 14.02
N VAL A 619 -14.78 3.14 13.39
CA VAL A 619 -16.15 2.70 13.06
C VAL A 619 -16.25 1.18 13.22
N GLY A 620 -16.93 0.74 14.27
CA GLY A 620 -17.21 -0.67 14.52
C GLY A 620 -18.06 -0.81 15.77
N HIS A 621 -19.26 -1.39 15.61
CA HIS A 621 -20.39 -1.29 16.52
C HIS A 621 -20.06 -1.53 18.00
N SER A 622 -20.07 -0.45 18.79
CA SER A 622 -20.39 -0.59 20.22
C SER A 622 -21.84 -1.06 20.34
N PRO A 623 -22.13 -2.12 21.12
CA PRO A 623 -23.48 -2.61 21.30
C PRO A 623 -24.43 -1.46 21.65
N GLY A 624 -25.63 -1.44 21.08
CA GLY A 624 -26.59 -0.35 21.32
C GLY A 624 -26.84 -0.11 22.81
N TRP A 625 -26.88 -1.18 23.60
CA TRP A 625 -26.98 -1.11 25.06
C TRP A 625 -25.77 -0.38 25.69
N ALA A 626 -24.55 -0.64 25.22
CA ALA A 626 -23.34 0.00 25.74
C ALA A 626 -23.34 1.50 25.43
N ARG A 627 -23.75 1.92 24.22
CA ARG A 627 -23.89 3.35 23.90
C ARG A 627 -24.94 4.05 24.77
N ALA A 628 -26.07 3.38 25.00
CA ALA A 628 -27.14 3.89 25.85
C ALA A 628 -26.69 4.06 27.31
N PHE A 629 -26.11 3.03 27.92
CA PHE A 629 -25.69 3.05 29.32
C PHE A 629 -24.47 3.92 29.58
N LEU A 630 -23.50 3.94 28.65
CA LEU A 630 -22.18 4.55 28.91
C LEU A 630 -22.08 5.99 28.44
N PHE A 631 -22.93 6.43 27.53
CA PHE A 631 -22.87 7.78 26.98
C PHE A 631 -24.21 8.50 27.05
N TYR A 632 -25.27 7.94 26.46
CA TYR A 632 -26.53 8.69 26.34
C TYR A 632 -27.25 8.92 27.68
N LEU A 633 -27.28 7.94 28.58
CA LEU A 633 -27.90 8.08 29.90
C LEU A 633 -27.12 9.03 30.83
N PRO A 634 -25.78 8.90 30.96
CA PRO A 634 -24.99 9.88 31.70
C PRO A 634 -25.05 11.30 31.12
N ALA A 635 -25.00 11.45 29.79
CA ALA A 635 -25.10 12.76 29.14
C ALA A 635 -26.49 13.40 29.37
N ALA A 636 -27.57 12.62 29.27
CA ALA A 636 -28.92 13.09 29.58
C ALA A 636 -29.05 13.56 31.04
N LEU A 637 -28.46 12.82 31.98
CA LEU A 637 -28.42 13.22 33.39
C LEU A 637 -27.66 14.54 33.58
N THR A 638 -26.48 14.67 32.96
CA THR A 638 -25.66 15.88 33.03
C THR A 638 -26.38 17.10 32.44
N ILE A 639 -27.03 16.96 31.28
CA ILE A 639 -27.84 18.02 30.67
C ILE A 639 -29.01 18.40 31.59
N THR A 640 -29.68 17.41 32.19
CA THR A 640 -30.82 17.65 33.09
C THR A 640 -30.37 18.42 34.34
N LEU A 641 -29.23 18.03 34.93
CA LEU A 641 -28.66 18.73 36.08
C LEU A 641 -28.22 20.15 35.73
N ALA A 642 -27.55 20.35 34.59
CA ALA A 642 -27.16 21.68 34.11
C ALA A 642 -28.39 22.55 33.81
N GLY A 643 -29.42 21.98 33.17
CA GLY A 643 -30.68 22.67 32.87
C GLY A 643 -31.45 23.05 34.13
N LEU A 644 -31.53 22.16 35.11
CA LEU A 644 -32.12 22.45 36.43
C LEU A 644 -31.34 23.56 37.15
N ALA A 645 -30.01 23.53 37.08
CA ALA A 645 -29.16 24.55 37.68
C ALA A 645 -29.38 25.92 37.03
N VAL A 646 -29.43 25.97 35.69
CA VAL A 646 -29.73 27.19 34.92
C VAL A 646 -31.14 27.69 35.26
N TYR A 647 -32.15 26.83 35.25
CA TYR A 647 -33.54 27.17 35.57
C TYR A 647 -33.66 27.77 36.98
N LEU A 648 -33.10 27.11 38.00
CA LEU A 648 -33.11 27.61 39.38
C LEU A 648 -32.35 28.93 39.54
N SER A 649 -31.34 29.19 38.69
CA SER A 649 -30.61 30.45 38.69
C SER A 649 -31.43 31.61 38.12
N THR A 650 -32.31 31.33 37.13
CA THR A 650 -33.07 32.34 36.41
C THR A 650 -34.45 32.59 37.02
N THR A 651 -35.13 31.55 37.53
CA THR A 651 -36.42 31.70 38.22
C THR A 651 -36.22 32.29 39.61
N ARG A 652 -36.86 33.43 39.91
CA ARG A 652 -37.00 33.89 41.30
C ARG A 652 -37.89 32.87 42.02
N PHE A 653 -37.45 32.36 43.17
CA PHE A 653 -38.38 31.73 44.12
C PHE A 653 -39.44 32.77 44.47
N THR A 654 -40.63 32.60 43.91
CA THR A 654 -41.77 33.48 44.14
C THR A 654 -42.10 33.48 45.63
N GLY A 655 -41.78 34.60 46.31
CA GLY A 655 -42.29 34.90 47.65
C GLY A 655 -41.30 34.92 48.82
N GLN A 656 -40.03 34.53 48.65
CA GLN A 656 -39.02 34.67 49.72
C GLN A 656 -37.77 35.41 49.23
N SER A 657 -37.44 36.53 49.88
CA SER A 657 -36.17 37.22 49.68
C SER A 657 -35.03 36.31 50.15
N LEU A 658 -34.16 35.89 49.23
CA LEU A 658 -32.90 35.24 49.60
C LEU A 658 -32.09 36.20 50.50
N PRO A 659 -31.44 35.70 51.56
CA PRO A 659 -30.52 36.52 52.35
C PRO A 659 -29.52 37.24 51.44
N HIS A 660 -29.14 38.48 51.77
CA HIS A 660 -28.26 39.31 50.93
C HIS A 660 -26.93 38.62 50.57
N GLN A 661 -26.43 37.72 51.42
CA GLN A 661 -25.23 36.90 51.15
C GLN A 661 -25.48 35.80 50.12
N ALA A 662 -26.65 35.15 50.14
CA ALA A 662 -27.05 34.13 49.17
C ALA A 662 -27.29 34.75 47.78
N GLU A 663 -27.92 35.92 47.72
CA GLU A 663 -28.09 36.66 46.45
C GLU A 663 -26.74 37.15 45.89
N ARG A 664 -25.79 37.56 46.75
CA ARG A 664 -24.43 37.91 46.34
C ARG A 664 -23.66 36.68 45.82
N ALA A 665 -23.80 35.53 46.47
CA ALA A 665 -23.18 34.28 46.03
C ALA A 665 -23.75 33.78 44.69
N ARG A 666 -25.07 33.88 44.50
CA ARG A 666 -25.77 33.60 43.24
C ARG A 666 -25.26 34.48 42.11
N ARG A 667 -25.17 35.80 42.32
CA ARG A 667 -24.62 36.75 41.32
C ARG A 667 -23.13 36.53 41.05
N SER A 668 -22.36 36.09 42.04
CA SER A 668 -20.95 35.72 41.87
C SER A 668 -20.72 34.38 41.16
N SER A 669 -21.77 33.57 40.97
CA SER A 669 -21.70 32.26 40.32
C SER A 669 -21.85 32.31 38.79
N GLY A 670 -21.69 33.49 38.19
CA GLY A 670 -21.84 33.69 36.74
C GLY A 670 -20.96 32.79 35.88
N GLN A 671 -19.82 32.33 36.41
CA GLN A 671 -18.94 31.37 35.75
C GLN A 671 -19.50 29.95 35.67
N LEU A 672 -20.06 29.47 36.79
CA LEU A 672 -20.69 28.16 36.85
C LEU A 672 -21.94 28.15 35.94
N LEU A 673 -22.66 29.27 35.89
CA LEU A 673 -23.79 29.45 35.00
C LEU A 673 -23.39 29.41 33.52
N SER A 674 -22.37 30.17 33.11
CA SER A 674 -21.91 30.17 31.71
C SER A 674 -21.39 28.79 31.27
N SER A 675 -20.77 28.04 32.18
CA SER A 675 -20.35 26.66 31.90
C SER A 675 -21.47 25.64 31.83
N CYS A 676 -22.53 25.79 32.64
CA CYS A 676 -23.72 24.97 32.51
C CYS A 676 -24.38 25.20 31.14
N VAL A 677 -24.44 26.45 30.67
CA VAL A 677 -24.93 26.80 29.33
C VAL A 677 -24.04 26.19 28.24
N ALA A 678 -22.71 26.31 28.36
CA ALA A 678 -21.76 25.68 27.43
C ALA A 678 -21.91 24.15 27.38
N THR A 679 -22.13 23.51 28.53
CA THR A 679 -22.37 22.06 28.66
C THR A 679 -23.65 21.65 27.93
N ILE A 680 -24.74 22.40 28.10
CA ILE A 680 -26.01 22.13 27.38
C ILE A 680 -25.80 22.28 25.88
N ALA A 681 -25.15 23.36 25.43
CA ALA A 681 -24.89 23.60 24.02
C ALA A 681 -24.02 22.51 23.37
N ALA A 682 -23.02 21.99 24.10
CA ALA A 682 -22.13 20.95 23.58
C ALA A 682 -22.77 19.55 23.55
N LEU A 683 -23.65 19.22 24.51
CA LEU A 683 -24.14 17.85 24.71
C LEU A 683 -25.57 17.59 24.23
N PHE A 684 -26.40 18.61 24.06
CA PHE A 684 -27.83 18.44 23.75
C PHE A 684 -28.07 17.70 22.43
N LEU A 685 -27.50 18.19 21.32
CA LEU A 685 -27.67 17.56 20.00
C LEU A 685 -27.04 16.15 19.92
N PRO A 686 -25.82 15.91 20.42
CA PRO A 686 -25.26 14.55 20.54
C PRO A 686 -26.17 13.57 21.27
N THR A 687 -26.76 14.01 22.38
CA THR A 687 -27.61 13.15 23.22
C THR A 687 -28.95 12.88 22.56
N LEU A 688 -29.58 13.91 21.97
CA LEU A 688 -30.86 13.79 21.29
C LEU A 688 -30.78 12.85 20.08
N PHE A 689 -29.82 13.07 19.19
CA PHE A 689 -29.64 12.23 18.00
C PHE A 689 -29.18 10.82 18.37
N GLY A 690 -28.38 10.67 19.42
CA GLY A 690 -28.02 9.37 19.97
C GLY A 690 -29.21 8.52 20.42
N TRP A 691 -30.15 9.11 21.16
CA TRP A 691 -31.38 8.43 21.55
C TRP A 691 -32.27 8.10 20.36
N LEU A 692 -32.48 9.03 19.43
CA LEU A 692 -33.26 8.78 18.22
C LEU A 692 -32.67 7.64 17.38
N GLN A 693 -31.34 7.57 17.29
CA GLN A 693 -30.64 6.47 16.64
C GLN A 693 -30.86 5.14 17.38
N ALA A 694 -30.82 5.13 18.72
CA ALA A 694 -31.06 3.94 19.54
C ALA A 694 -32.50 3.42 19.42
N PHE A 695 -33.46 4.29 19.14
CA PHE A 695 -34.86 3.94 18.88
C PHE A 695 -35.15 3.57 17.41
N GLY A 696 -34.13 3.49 16.55
CA GLY A 696 -34.28 3.03 15.17
C GLY A 696 -34.83 4.09 14.21
N VAL A 697 -34.65 5.37 14.49
CA VAL A 697 -35.08 6.46 13.60
C VAL A 697 -34.09 6.64 12.45
N ASP A 698 -34.48 6.25 11.24
CA ASP A 698 -33.55 6.12 10.09
C ASP A 698 -33.02 7.45 9.54
N TRP A 699 -33.80 8.54 9.55
CA TRP A 699 -33.36 9.83 8.99
C TRP A 699 -32.20 10.48 9.77
N VAL A 700 -32.06 10.12 11.06
CA VAL A 700 -30.96 10.59 11.93
C VAL A 700 -29.63 9.94 11.54
N ARG A 701 -29.66 8.84 10.78
CA ARG A 701 -28.46 8.18 10.23
C ARG A 701 -27.88 8.91 9.02
N SER A 702 -28.55 9.95 8.51
CA SER A 702 -27.97 10.77 7.44
C SER A 702 -26.74 11.53 7.94
N SER A 703 -25.75 11.67 7.07
CA SER A 703 -24.44 12.19 7.40
C SER A 703 -24.52 13.59 8.05
N PHE A 704 -25.44 14.44 7.59
CA PHE A 704 -25.63 15.80 8.10
C PHE A 704 -25.90 15.88 9.62
N PHE A 705 -26.81 15.08 10.17
CA PHE A 705 -27.17 15.17 11.59
C PHE A 705 -26.09 14.58 12.50
N LEU A 706 -25.41 13.53 12.03
CA LEU A 706 -24.23 12.99 12.71
C LEU A 706 -23.11 14.05 12.76
N TYR A 707 -22.86 14.76 11.66
CA TYR A 707 -21.86 15.85 11.64
C TYR A 707 -22.22 17.00 12.56
N LEU A 708 -23.48 17.44 12.57
CA LEU A 708 -23.93 18.50 13.47
C LEU A 708 -23.76 18.09 14.94
N SER A 709 -23.95 16.81 15.26
CA SER A 709 -23.73 16.28 16.60
C SER A 709 -22.25 16.34 17.00
N GLU A 710 -21.35 15.89 16.12
CA GLU A 710 -19.91 15.88 16.35
C GLU A 710 -19.34 17.30 16.49
N LEU A 711 -19.83 18.22 15.65
CA LEU A 711 -19.52 19.64 15.71
C LEU A 711 -19.74 20.22 17.12
N CYS A 712 -20.92 19.99 17.69
CA CYS A 712 -21.28 20.47 19.02
C CYS A 712 -20.39 19.87 20.09
N PHE A 713 -20.16 18.56 20.03
CA PHE A 713 -19.38 17.85 21.04
C PHE A 713 -17.90 18.31 21.06
N TYR A 714 -17.24 18.35 19.90
CA TYR A 714 -15.82 18.71 19.82
C TYR A 714 -15.57 20.20 20.11
N SER A 715 -16.58 21.07 20.00
CA SER A 715 -16.48 22.50 20.33
C SER A 715 -16.39 22.81 21.83
N GLN A 716 -16.54 21.81 22.72
CA GLN A 716 -16.68 22.01 24.16
C GLN A 716 -15.53 22.80 24.81
N GLY A 717 -14.27 22.53 24.44
CA GLY A 717 -13.11 23.26 24.95
C GLY A 717 -13.10 24.73 24.56
N LEU A 718 -13.53 25.05 23.34
CA LEU A 718 -13.71 26.42 22.86
C LEU A 718 -14.84 27.14 23.61
N LEU A 719 -16.00 26.51 23.76
CA LEU A 719 -17.14 27.07 24.49
C LEU A 719 -16.80 27.35 25.96
N ASN A 720 -16.08 26.43 26.60
CA ASN A 720 -15.59 26.62 27.98
C ASN A 720 -14.58 27.78 28.07
N ALA A 721 -13.70 27.94 27.08
CA ALA A 721 -12.73 29.04 27.04
C ALA A 721 -13.41 30.39 26.86
N LEU A 722 -14.44 30.48 26.02
CA LEU A 722 -15.27 31.69 25.88
C LEU A 722 -16.00 31.99 27.19
N ALA A 723 -16.63 30.99 27.81
CA ALA A 723 -17.29 31.11 29.10
C ALA A 723 -16.34 31.59 30.22
N TRP A 724 -15.06 31.22 30.13
CA TRP A 724 -13.98 31.64 31.02
C TRP A 724 -13.51 33.08 30.73
N ALA A 725 -13.25 33.41 29.47
CA ALA A 725 -12.67 34.69 29.06
C ALA A 725 -13.59 35.90 29.32
N PHE A 726 -14.91 35.71 29.18
CA PHE A 726 -15.89 36.76 29.43
C PHE A 726 -16.24 36.95 30.91
N ASN A 727 -15.57 36.23 31.83
CA ASN A 727 -15.89 36.28 33.24
C ASN A 727 -15.30 37.52 33.96
N PRO A 728 -16.11 38.28 34.72
CA PRO A 728 -15.62 39.41 35.52
C PRO A 728 -14.55 39.03 36.56
N SER A 729 -14.64 37.85 37.17
CA SER A 729 -13.69 37.36 38.18
C SER A 729 -12.31 37.04 37.58
N TYR A 730 -12.26 36.51 36.36
CA TYR A 730 -11.00 36.33 35.63
C TYR A 730 -10.36 37.68 35.27
N ARG A 731 -11.15 38.66 34.82
CA ARG A 731 -10.68 40.03 34.58
C ARG A 731 -10.08 40.62 35.86
N VAL A 732 -10.78 40.51 37.00
CA VAL A 732 -10.28 41.00 38.30
C VAL A 732 -9.00 40.29 38.73
N ALA A 733 -8.87 38.97 38.52
CA ALA A 733 -7.64 38.23 38.83
C ALA A 733 -6.45 38.67 37.96
N ARG A 734 -6.68 38.90 36.65
CA ARG A 734 -5.68 39.46 35.73
C ARG A 734 -5.24 40.87 36.12
N TYR A 735 -6.19 41.74 36.49
CA TYR A 735 -5.90 43.09 36.97
C TYR A 735 -5.12 43.09 38.30
N ARG A 736 -5.46 42.19 39.24
CA ARG A 736 -4.73 42.05 40.52
C ARG A 736 -3.35 41.43 40.36
N GLY A 737 -3.18 40.47 39.45
CA GLY A 737 -1.88 39.87 39.15
C GLY A 737 -0.89 40.85 38.51
N ASN A 738 -1.37 41.81 37.71
CA ASN A 738 -0.56 42.89 37.17
C ASN A 738 -0.19 43.97 38.21
N ASN A 739 -0.98 44.14 39.27
CA ASN A 739 -0.71 45.09 40.35
C ASN A 739 0.04 44.48 41.55
N ALA A 740 0.31 43.17 41.56
CA ALA A 740 1.08 42.54 42.64
C ALA A 740 2.57 42.90 42.62
N THR A 741 3.04 43.64 41.62
CA THR A 741 4.39 44.21 41.54
C THR A 741 4.47 45.70 41.90
N GLY A 742 3.36 46.33 42.31
CA GLY A 742 3.32 47.76 42.64
C GLY A 742 2.46 48.03 43.87
N ASP A 743 3.10 48.56 44.91
CA ASP A 743 2.48 49.03 46.15
C ASP A 743 1.49 50.17 45.85
N GLU A 744 0.21 49.96 46.18
CA GLU A 744 -0.75 50.94 46.73
C GLU A 744 -2.19 50.42 46.62
N GLY A 745 -2.92 50.50 47.74
CA GLY A 745 -4.36 50.22 47.76
C GLY A 745 -5.17 51.36 47.14
N VAL A 746 -6.31 51.04 46.53
CA VAL A 746 -7.56 51.82 46.60
C VAL A 746 -8.72 51.10 45.88
N ARG A 747 -9.85 51.08 46.61
CA ARG A 747 -11.29 51.05 46.24
C ARG A 747 -11.80 50.12 45.12
N LEU A 748 -12.66 49.22 45.60
CA LEU A 748 -13.90 48.75 44.95
C LEU A 748 -14.53 49.80 44.01
N MET A 749 -14.63 49.47 42.73
CA MET A 749 -15.76 49.92 41.91
C MET A 749 -16.72 48.75 41.71
N ALA A 750 -18.00 49.06 41.88
CA ALA A 750 -19.16 48.19 41.78
C ALA A 750 -19.36 47.68 40.32
N PRO A 751 -20.25 46.70 40.10
CA PRO A 751 -20.33 45.96 38.85
C PRO A 751 -21.05 46.77 37.75
N ASN A 752 -20.47 46.75 36.55
CA ASN A 752 -21.21 46.89 35.29
C ASN A 752 -21.19 45.54 34.57
#